data_AF-A0A9E3RR48-F1
#
_entry.id   AF-A0A9E3RR48-F1
#
_cell.length_a   1.000
_cell.length_b   1.000
_cell.length_c   1.000
_cell.angle_alpha   90.00
_cell.angle_beta   90.00
_cell.angle_gamma   90.00
#
_symmetry.space_group_name_H-M   'P 1'
#
loop_
_entity.id
_entity.type
_entity.pdbx_description
1 polymer ?
#
loop_
_entity_poly.entity_id
_entity_poly.type
_entity_poly.pdbx_seq_one_letter_code
_entity_poly.pdbx_strand_id
1 'polypeptide(L)'
;MCVREKSGLGMASPRILTFNFHEPYLCLLAQTGFAFDVGQFEKPPFAREWQTRFRPLPPNLTLVEEKVWRRELQAGKYDVVIAHNELNANDLFGCPASAILVCHNRRNFLETTVTGDKEEGKNAYEKILAKLQEQFSFVFISEAKRQSYGLEGTVILPGIDVNDYGGYMGERREILRVGNAMRARNLMFDVDFQEAVCLGLPHRVVGEDPQIPGARPSQSFEELLGYFRDLRCLLHVTCHPFEDGYNLSMLEAMACGMPVVSLANPSSPLTDGRDGLVATDVQGLRERLSRLLEDVIYAREIGAQGRETVSRAYPLQRFVQQWQEVIEKAAESGPRGRAAVAAKRIAESMASAQDSSLPRLNVLLEYYVSPITTGRYFETALRKTQNVTVAGVTVPLSTLKGWGFTGTPPFESRPDVLHGPDEPYSELMRRLGEDKKPHLLLWIDSGLAGMPTDSHALGVPRVCYIIDTHCMLSHRIEIAKHFDYTFLAQPTYMQHFVDAGVKNVAWLPLGCSPELHHIEPQERVYDVAFVGGIPEDKNDRRRKLIDAVCAHFPNHVVGRFWPEEMARIYAQSKIVINIAAARDTNMRVYEGMASGALLITDEADGLEELFNDGEHLVIYRHDEDLIPTIERFLADDETRMRIAHAGKAFVLSEHTYDVRIRLMLAMVLESLGLLGGYQGESRFNRGGYYRSPRPELARQVPKHVQRLLDVGCGGGEFGLSLKRRGVRYVAGIEVVERAWSLAKQALDDAVLGNIEHMALPFEEGTFDCIVCGDVLEHLVEPAQALRKLARMLEPEGLVVISIPNIQFWMTFEMLSNGRWHYEDAGIMDRTHLRFFCAEDVRELIRDAGLEIVRMEPLSMWSADHLPRDANGCLRLGKATIGPLTDEEYRDYLTYQFLVVAGKKGFDRLALARRAIEVGDPSFALYLAESVTDTSNVERQRVMAIAAAKMGKADLAERLLRDALSLPRAATSLHGDLGILLVALNRPEEAVTHLELVLESDPDNSRYLGGLGLAYTSLGKYAEAFAHLVRALDVDFQNAPLTMHLIAAARASNRLSDAEPIVKRFVDFFPGTKEVGYAYAELLCDLGKKDAARDALDTLLMLAPDYEPALALLAALDRREV
;
A
#
# COMPACT_ATOMS: atom_id res chain seq x y z
N MET A 1 -31.58 10.81 13.59
CA MET A 1 -31.33 10.38 14.98
C MET A 1 -31.61 8.89 15.11
N CYS A 2 -30.56 8.09 14.91
CA CYS A 2 -30.34 6.67 15.24
C CYS A 2 -29.18 6.25 14.32
N VAL A 3 -28.22 5.47 14.83
CA VAL A 3 -26.92 5.12 14.24
C VAL A 3 -25.78 6.10 14.61
N ARG A 4 -25.46 6.16 15.90
CA ARG A 4 -24.12 6.43 16.43
C ARG A 4 -23.91 5.60 17.70
N GLU A 5 -24.10 4.29 17.58
CA GLU A 5 -23.63 3.33 18.57
C GLU A 5 -23.10 2.13 17.79
N LYS A 6 -21.80 1.87 17.95
CA LYS A 6 -20.95 0.85 17.30
C LYS A 6 -20.00 1.35 16.20
N SER A 7 -19.10 2.27 16.55
CA SER A 7 -17.69 2.09 16.17
C SER A 7 -16.91 1.87 17.46
N GLY A 8 -16.38 0.67 17.68
CA GLY A 8 -15.51 0.33 18.81
C GLY A 8 -14.09 0.91 18.66
N LEU A 9 -13.92 1.93 17.82
CA LEU A 9 -12.70 2.67 17.57
C LEU A 9 -13.02 4.15 17.76
N GLY A 10 -12.53 4.75 18.85
CA GLY A 10 -12.61 6.19 19.10
C GLY A 10 -11.72 7.01 18.15
N MET A 11 -11.83 6.82 16.84
CA MET A 11 -11.17 7.69 15.85
C MET A 11 -12.05 8.92 15.57
N ALA A 12 -11.42 10.10 15.46
CA ALA A 12 -12.08 11.28 14.91
C ALA A 12 -12.59 11.01 13.48
N SER A 13 -13.67 11.68 13.06
CA SER A 13 -14.21 11.55 11.70
C SER A 13 -13.13 11.85 10.66
N PRO A 14 -12.95 11.00 9.62
CA PRO A 14 -11.90 11.21 8.63
C PRO A 14 -12.14 12.50 7.83
N ARG A 15 -11.07 13.21 7.45
CA ARG A 15 -11.15 14.26 6.41
C ARG A 15 -10.89 13.63 5.06
N ILE A 16 -11.83 13.86 4.15
CA ILE A 16 -11.88 13.20 2.86
C ILE A 16 -11.82 14.26 1.76
N LEU A 17 -10.89 14.09 0.82
CA LEU A 17 -10.84 14.88 -0.42
C LEU A 17 -11.42 14.06 -1.58
N THR A 18 -12.28 14.66 -2.38
CA THR A 18 -12.81 14.05 -3.61
C THR A 18 -12.94 15.09 -4.73
N PHE A 19 -13.43 14.73 -5.92
CA PHE A 19 -13.40 15.58 -7.11
C PHE A 19 -14.68 15.51 -7.93
N ASN A 20 -15.08 16.64 -8.51
CA ASN A 20 -16.34 16.78 -9.24
C ASN A 20 -16.31 16.16 -10.65
N PHE A 21 -16.36 14.84 -10.74
CA PHE A 21 -16.46 14.11 -12.01
C PHE A 21 -17.82 13.45 -12.26
N HIS A 22 -18.64 13.29 -11.22
CA HIS A 22 -19.93 12.62 -11.28
C HIS A 22 -20.88 13.09 -10.17
N GLU A 23 -21.55 14.24 -10.33
CA GLU A 23 -22.40 14.85 -9.29
C GLU A 23 -23.46 13.89 -8.71
N PRO A 24 -24.22 13.11 -9.51
CA PRO A 24 -25.19 12.16 -8.95
C PRO A 24 -24.57 11.12 -8.02
N TYR A 25 -23.35 10.65 -8.30
CA TYR A 25 -22.68 9.66 -7.47
C TYR A 25 -22.11 10.29 -6.19
N LEU A 26 -21.60 11.52 -6.27
CA LEU A 26 -21.17 12.28 -5.09
C LEU A 26 -22.34 12.57 -4.13
N CYS A 27 -23.55 12.79 -4.64
CA CYS A 27 -24.75 12.89 -3.80
C CYS A 27 -25.10 11.58 -3.08
N LEU A 28 -24.79 10.41 -3.67
CA LEU A 28 -24.91 9.12 -2.98
C LEU A 28 -23.83 8.99 -1.91
N LEU A 29 -22.58 9.31 -2.22
CA LEU A 29 -21.47 9.31 -1.25
C LEU A 29 -21.76 10.21 -0.05
N ALA A 30 -22.41 11.36 -0.27
CA ALA A 30 -22.82 12.26 0.80
C ALA A 30 -23.78 11.61 1.81
N GLN A 31 -24.52 10.56 1.43
CA GLN A 31 -25.41 9.82 2.34
C GLN A 31 -24.64 9.01 3.40
N THR A 32 -23.32 8.83 3.26
CA THR A 32 -22.47 8.18 4.28
C THR A 32 -22.39 8.97 5.59
N GLY A 33 -22.72 10.26 5.56
CA GLY A 33 -22.67 11.14 6.73
C GLY A 33 -21.28 11.73 7.03
N PHE A 34 -20.25 11.39 6.26
CA PHE A 34 -18.94 12.05 6.35
C PHE A 34 -18.98 13.45 5.73
N ALA A 35 -18.06 14.31 6.15
CA ALA A 35 -17.79 15.57 5.48
C ALA A 35 -16.74 15.35 4.37
N PHE A 36 -16.97 15.90 3.18
CA PHE A 36 -16.04 15.82 2.07
C PHE A 36 -15.67 17.21 1.55
N ASP A 37 -14.39 17.42 1.34
CA ASP A 37 -13.86 18.52 0.55
C ASP A 37 -13.83 18.09 -0.92
N VAL A 38 -14.44 18.86 -1.82
CA VAL A 38 -14.50 18.61 -3.27
C VAL A 38 -13.51 19.55 -3.95
N GLY A 39 -12.35 19.02 -4.32
CA GLY A 39 -11.29 19.76 -4.98
C GLY A 39 -11.68 20.19 -6.39
N GLN A 40 -11.57 21.50 -6.66
CA GLN A 40 -11.77 22.07 -7.99
C GLN A 40 -10.45 22.14 -8.75
N PHE A 41 -10.52 22.01 -10.07
CA PHE A 41 -9.41 22.26 -11.00
C PHE A 41 -9.63 23.60 -11.72
N GLU A 42 -8.57 24.38 -11.89
CA GLU A 42 -8.58 25.70 -12.52
C GLU A 42 -8.57 25.61 -14.06
N LYS A 43 -8.01 24.54 -14.64
CA LYS A 43 -7.79 24.42 -16.10
C LYS A 43 -8.52 23.24 -16.74
N PRO A 44 -9.06 23.40 -17.97
CA PRO A 44 -9.56 22.28 -18.78
C PRO A 44 -8.47 21.21 -19.01
N PRO A 45 -8.84 19.94 -19.20
CA PRO A 45 -10.21 19.41 -19.29
C PRO A 45 -10.85 19.08 -17.93
N PHE A 46 -10.13 19.24 -16.82
CA PHE A 46 -10.62 18.88 -15.48
C PHE A 46 -11.39 19.99 -14.77
N ALA A 47 -11.27 21.24 -15.23
CA ALA A 47 -12.08 22.35 -14.73
C ALA A 47 -13.57 22.08 -14.95
N ARG A 48 -14.29 21.86 -13.85
CA ARG A 48 -15.72 21.56 -13.82
C ARG A 48 -16.40 22.29 -12.68
N GLU A 49 -17.43 23.04 -13.01
CA GLU A 49 -18.32 23.66 -12.02
C GLU A 49 -19.41 22.67 -11.58
N TRP A 50 -19.85 22.78 -10.33
CA TRP A 50 -20.94 21.96 -9.83
C TRP A 50 -22.26 22.32 -10.53
N GLN A 51 -22.87 21.37 -11.22
CA GLN A 51 -24.08 21.62 -12.00
C GLN A 51 -25.35 21.37 -11.18
N THR A 52 -25.88 22.43 -10.55
CA THR A 52 -27.10 22.36 -9.71
C THR A 52 -28.35 21.88 -10.46
N ARG A 53 -28.38 22.03 -11.80
CA ARG A 53 -29.43 21.49 -12.66
C ARG A 53 -29.50 19.95 -12.66
N PHE A 54 -28.39 19.27 -12.40
CA PHE A 54 -28.35 17.80 -12.32
C PHE A 54 -28.60 17.31 -10.89
N ARG A 55 -27.94 17.94 -9.91
CA ARG A 55 -28.13 17.69 -8.48
C ARG A 55 -27.83 18.93 -7.63
N PRO A 56 -28.61 19.21 -6.58
CA PRO A 56 -28.22 20.20 -5.59
C PRO A 56 -26.95 19.76 -4.83
N LEU A 57 -26.14 20.72 -4.38
CA LEU A 57 -24.95 20.44 -3.57
C LEU A 57 -25.38 19.98 -2.16
N PRO A 58 -25.01 18.78 -1.70
CA PRO A 58 -25.29 18.31 -0.35
C PRO A 58 -24.60 19.18 0.72
N PRO A 59 -25.20 19.33 1.92
CA PRO A 59 -24.68 20.22 2.97
C PRO A 59 -23.34 19.77 3.58
N ASN A 60 -22.97 18.50 3.39
CA ASN A 60 -21.71 17.91 3.85
C ASN A 60 -20.65 17.79 2.74
N LEU A 61 -20.87 18.43 1.57
CA LEU A 61 -19.85 18.62 0.53
C LEU A 61 -19.44 20.10 0.49
N THR A 62 -18.14 20.36 0.62
CA THR A 62 -17.55 21.71 0.56
C THR A 62 -16.69 21.83 -0.68
N LEU A 63 -16.93 22.82 -1.54
CA LEU A 63 -16.07 23.06 -2.71
C LEU A 63 -14.77 23.76 -2.27
N VAL A 64 -13.61 23.26 -2.72
CA VAL A 64 -12.29 23.79 -2.33
C VAL A 64 -11.46 24.13 -3.55
N GLU A 65 -10.88 25.33 -3.57
CA GLU A 65 -10.03 25.83 -4.67
C GLU A 65 -8.74 25.02 -4.85
N GLU A 66 -8.22 24.96 -6.09
CA GLU A 66 -7.09 24.10 -6.46
C GLU A 66 -5.85 24.31 -5.59
N LYS A 67 -5.45 25.56 -5.43
CA LYS A 67 -4.28 25.94 -4.63
C LYS A 67 -4.42 25.54 -3.16
N VAL A 68 -5.63 25.55 -2.64
CA VAL A 68 -5.91 25.22 -1.24
C VAL A 68 -5.82 23.72 -1.04
N TRP A 69 -6.60 22.93 -1.79
CA TRP A 69 -6.61 21.48 -1.57
C TRP A 69 -5.26 20.84 -1.88
N ARG A 70 -4.51 21.31 -2.89
CA ARG A 70 -3.16 20.80 -3.17
C ARG A 70 -2.19 21.05 -2.00
N ARG A 71 -2.20 22.27 -1.45
CA ARG A 71 -1.38 22.62 -0.29
C ARG A 71 -1.75 21.79 0.94
N GLU A 72 -3.04 21.62 1.20
CA GLU A 72 -3.52 20.84 2.35
C GLU A 72 -3.23 19.34 2.22
N LEU A 73 -3.37 18.80 1.00
CA LEU A 73 -3.03 17.42 0.69
C LEU A 73 -1.54 17.14 0.92
N GLN A 74 -0.65 18.00 0.41
CA GLN A 74 0.79 17.85 0.63
C GLN A 74 1.19 18.04 2.09
N ALA A 75 0.45 18.85 2.85
CA ALA A 75 0.63 19.00 4.28
C ALA A 75 0.06 17.82 5.11
N GLY A 76 -0.45 16.76 4.48
CA GLY A 76 -0.96 15.56 5.17
C GLY A 76 -2.29 15.76 5.90
N LYS A 77 -3.07 16.80 5.56
CA LYS A 77 -4.33 17.13 6.27
C LYS A 77 -5.50 16.21 5.94
N TYR A 78 -5.43 15.47 4.83
CA TYR A 78 -6.45 14.51 4.41
C TYR A 78 -6.05 13.09 4.80
N ASP A 79 -7.02 12.31 5.30
CA ASP A 79 -6.81 10.89 5.61
C ASP A 79 -7.03 10.02 4.38
N VAL A 80 -8.05 10.39 3.61
CA VAL A 80 -8.52 9.65 2.43
C VAL A 80 -8.68 10.62 1.27
N VAL A 81 -8.22 10.20 0.09
CA VAL A 81 -8.52 10.85 -1.19
C VAL A 81 -9.27 9.88 -2.08
N ILE A 82 -10.39 10.31 -2.65
CA ILE A 82 -11.25 9.51 -3.52
C ILE A 82 -11.22 10.10 -4.93
N ALA A 83 -10.50 9.42 -5.84
CA ALA A 83 -10.46 9.71 -7.26
C ALA A 83 -11.60 9.01 -8.00
N HIS A 84 -12.10 9.64 -9.07
CA HIS A 84 -13.26 9.12 -9.83
C HIS A 84 -12.94 8.76 -11.29
N ASN A 85 -11.67 8.78 -11.68
CA ASN A 85 -11.17 8.23 -12.93
C ASN A 85 -9.64 8.14 -12.86
N GLU A 86 -9.06 7.40 -13.80
CA GLU A 86 -7.64 7.09 -13.89
C GLU A 86 -6.79 8.35 -14.11
N LEU A 87 -7.32 9.34 -14.85
CA LEU A 87 -6.62 10.59 -15.12
C LEU A 87 -6.51 11.45 -13.85
N ASN A 88 -7.59 11.56 -13.09
CA ASN A 88 -7.61 12.22 -11.79
C ASN A 88 -6.73 11.49 -10.77
N ALA A 89 -6.75 10.15 -10.76
CA ALA A 89 -5.87 9.35 -9.91
C ALA A 89 -4.38 9.55 -10.26
N ASN A 90 -4.05 9.67 -11.55
CA ASN A 90 -2.69 9.94 -12.00
C ASN A 90 -2.15 11.28 -11.45
N ASP A 91 -3.01 12.28 -11.25
CA ASP A 91 -2.63 13.59 -10.69
C ASP A 91 -2.38 13.57 -9.17
N LEU A 92 -2.65 12.43 -8.52
CA LEU A 92 -2.57 12.23 -7.07
C LEU A 92 -1.44 11.28 -6.66
N PHE A 93 -0.60 10.85 -7.61
CA PHE A 93 0.57 10.02 -7.32
C PHE A 93 1.49 10.70 -6.30
N GLY A 94 1.92 9.91 -5.31
CA GLY A 94 2.78 10.40 -4.24
C GLY A 94 2.08 11.29 -3.20
N CYS A 95 0.74 11.35 -3.18
CA CYS A 95 0.04 12.01 -2.10
C CYS A 95 0.23 11.25 -0.77
N PRO A 96 0.28 11.94 0.39
CA PRO A 96 0.52 11.29 1.68
C PRO A 96 -0.71 10.53 2.22
N ALA A 97 -1.91 10.87 1.73
CA ALA A 97 -3.20 10.30 2.09
C ALA A 97 -3.40 8.89 1.51
N SER A 98 -4.28 8.09 2.14
CA SER A 98 -4.74 6.84 1.50
C SER A 98 -5.59 7.16 0.28
N ALA A 99 -5.28 6.56 -0.86
CA ALA A 99 -5.96 6.86 -2.10
C ALA A 99 -6.92 5.73 -2.51
N ILE A 100 -8.14 6.11 -2.90
CA ILE A 100 -9.17 5.22 -3.45
C ILE A 100 -9.45 5.66 -4.88
N LEU A 101 -9.48 4.72 -5.83
CA LEU A 101 -9.95 4.96 -7.20
C LEU A 101 -11.31 4.29 -7.41
N VAL A 102 -12.31 5.09 -7.74
CA VAL A 102 -13.64 4.63 -8.15
C VAL A 102 -13.69 4.46 -9.65
N CYS A 103 -13.83 3.21 -10.09
CA CYS A 103 -13.93 2.85 -11.51
C CYS A 103 -15.39 2.89 -11.98
N HIS A 104 -15.75 3.96 -12.68
CA HIS A 104 -17.10 4.17 -13.22
C HIS A 104 -17.33 3.57 -14.60
N ASN A 105 -16.26 3.33 -15.37
CA ASN A 105 -16.32 2.80 -16.73
C ASN A 105 -15.78 1.36 -16.76
N ARG A 106 -16.05 0.60 -17.84
CA ARG A 106 -15.37 -0.67 -18.09
C ARG A 106 -13.95 -0.42 -18.63
N ARG A 107 -13.01 -1.30 -18.28
CA ARG A 107 -11.64 -1.25 -18.80
C ARG A 107 -11.63 -1.28 -20.32
N ASN A 108 -12.44 -2.13 -20.96
CA ASN A 108 -12.46 -2.19 -22.42
C ASN A 108 -12.87 -0.85 -23.05
N PHE A 109 -13.85 -0.14 -22.47
CA PHE A 109 -14.20 1.19 -22.96
C PHE A 109 -13.04 2.17 -22.81
N LEU A 110 -12.35 2.14 -21.67
CA LEU A 110 -11.19 3.00 -21.43
C LEU A 110 -10.02 2.61 -22.32
N GLU A 111 -9.72 1.33 -22.51
CA GLU A 111 -8.72 0.86 -23.46
C GLU A 111 -9.07 1.38 -24.86
N THR A 112 -10.27 1.12 -25.37
CA THR A 112 -10.66 1.56 -26.70
C THR A 112 -10.69 3.10 -26.83
N THR A 113 -11.06 3.85 -25.80
CA THR A 113 -11.12 5.32 -25.89
C THR A 113 -9.78 6.02 -25.60
N VAL A 114 -8.91 5.43 -24.78
CA VAL A 114 -7.59 5.99 -24.39
C VAL A 114 -6.49 5.49 -25.32
N THR A 115 -6.50 4.21 -25.67
CA THR A 115 -5.46 3.55 -26.47
C THR A 115 -5.84 3.48 -27.93
N GLY A 116 -7.14 3.55 -28.23
CA GLY A 116 -7.66 3.30 -29.56
C GLY A 116 -7.22 1.91 -30.01
N ASP A 117 -7.38 0.85 -29.21
CA ASP A 117 -6.99 -0.54 -29.52
C ASP A 117 -5.48 -0.87 -29.71
N LYS A 118 -4.55 0.09 -29.60
CA LYS A 118 -3.08 -0.14 -29.81
C LYS A 118 -2.43 -1.02 -28.76
N GLU A 119 -1.55 -1.97 -29.16
CA GLU A 119 -0.70 -2.71 -28.21
C GLU A 119 0.19 -1.79 -27.36
N GLU A 120 0.76 -0.72 -27.93
CA GLU A 120 1.57 0.25 -27.18
C GLU A 120 0.74 1.13 -26.24
N GLY A 121 -0.45 1.56 -26.68
CA GLY A 121 -1.39 2.29 -25.84
C GLY A 121 -1.93 1.41 -24.73
N LYS A 122 -2.20 0.13 -25.01
CA LYS A 122 -2.56 -0.90 -24.03
C LYS A 122 -1.42 -1.11 -23.06
N ASN A 123 -0.17 -1.21 -23.52
CA ASN A 123 1.00 -1.27 -22.64
C ASN A 123 1.20 0.00 -21.80
N ALA A 124 0.88 1.19 -22.31
CA ALA A 124 0.94 2.44 -21.55
C ALA A 124 -0.19 2.53 -20.51
N TYR A 125 -1.41 2.12 -20.88
CA TYR A 125 -2.55 2.00 -19.98
C TYR A 125 -2.28 0.95 -18.91
N GLU A 126 -1.72 -0.21 -19.26
CA GLU A 126 -1.27 -1.25 -18.30
C GLU A 126 -0.20 -0.70 -17.36
N LYS A 127 0.74 0.12 -17.83
CA LYS A 127 1.74 0.75 -16.96
C LYS A 127 1.10 1.73 -15.98
N ILE A 128 0.13 2.53 -16.42
CA ILE A 128 -0.62 3.43 -15.54
C ILE A 128 -1.42 2.60 -14.54
N LEU A 129 -2.11 1.56 -15.01
CA LEU A 129 -2.93 0.69 -14.18
C LEU A 129 -2.09 -0.07 -13.14
N ALA A 130 -0.90 -0.55 -13.50
CA ALA A 130 0.06 -1.16 -12.59
C ALA A 130 0.52 -0.17 -11.52
N LYS A 131 0.87 1.07 -11.90
CA LYS A 131 1.21 2.13 -10.93
C LYS A 131 0.03 2.47 -10.02
N LEU A 132 -1.18 2.52 -10.55
CA LEU A 132 -2.39 2.76 -9.77
C LEU A 132 -2.62 1.63 -8.76
N GLN A 133 -2.39 0.37 -9.12
CA GLN A 133 -2.48 -0.79 -8.20
C GLN A 133 -1.50 -0.71 -7.03
N GLU A 134 -0.34 -0.08 -7.21
CA GLU A 134 0.64 0.09 -6.14
C GLU A 134 0.21 1.11 -5.08
N GLN A 135 -0.61 2.11 -5.44
CA GLN A 135 -0.92 3.26 -4.58
C GLN A 135 -2.42 3.44 -4.25
N PHE A 136 -3.33 2.85 -5.03
CA PHE A 136 -4.76 3.05 -4.90
C PHE A 136 -5.49 1.76 -4.53
N SER A 137 -6.44 1.87 -3.61
CA SER A 137 -7.48 0.85 -3.42
C SER A 137 -8.56 1.03 -4.47
N PHE A 138 -8.95 -0.06 -5.14
CA PHE A 138 -9.94 -0.01 -6.21
C PHE A 138 -11.35 -0.26 -5.67
N VAL A 139 -12.28 0.61 -6.06
CA VAL A 139 -13.72 0.44 -5.86
C VAL A 139 -14.40 0.40 -7.22
N PHE A 140 -15.10 -0.70 -7.51
CA PHE A 140 -15.85 -0.89 -8.74
C PHE A 140 -17.34 -0.70 -8.47
N ILE A 141 -18.03 0.05 -9.33
CA ILE A 141 -19.47 0.29 -9.15
C ILE A 141 -20.34 -0.87 -9.67
N SER A 142 -19.73 -1.91 -10.23
CA SER A 142 -20.39 -3.14 -10.64
C SER A 142 -19.40 -4.31 -10.73
N GLU A 143 -19.93 -5.52 -10.59
CA GLU A 143 -19.14 -6.74 -10.73
C GLU A 143 -18.60 -6.89 -12.17
N ALA A 144 -19.37 -6.47 -13.18
CA ALA A 144 -18.93 -6.55 -14.56
C ALA A 144 -17.80 -5.54 -14.88
N LYS A 145 -17.77 -4.38 -14.20
CA LYS A 145 -16.62 -3.46 -14.25
C LYS A 145 -15.39 -4.08 -13.59
N ARG A 146 -15.52 -4.66 -12.40
CA ARG A 146 -14.39 -5.38 -11.75
C ARG A 146 -13.83 -6.48 -12.66
N GLN A 147 -14.72 -7.30 -13.24
CA GLN A 147 -14.35 -8.37 -14.18
C GLN A 147 -13.65 -7.81 -15.42
N SER A 148 -14.12 -6.69 -15.96
CA SER A 148 -13.47 -6.03 -17.10
C SER A 148 -12.05 -5.60 -16.79
N TYR A 149 -11.76 -5.14 -15.57
CA TYR A 149 -10.39 -4.76 -15.18
C TYR A 149 -9.49 -5.96 -14.91
N GLY A 150 -10.05 -7.07 -14.44
CA GLY A 150 -9.28 -8.26 -14.04
C GLY A 150 -8.48 -8.02 -12.75
N LEU A 151 -8.89 -7.07 -11.92
CA LEU A 151 -8.19 -6.66 -10.70
C LEU A 151 -8.99 -6.99 -9.43
N GLU A 152 -8.28 -7.11 -8.32
CA GLU A 152 -8.91 -7.10 -7.00
C GLU A 152 -9.41 -5.69 -6.66
N GLY A 153 -10.54 -5.63 -5.97
CA GLY A 153 -11.16 -4.39 -5.54
C GLY A 153 -12.55 -4.63 -4.99
N THR A 154 -13.06 -3.66 -4.24
CA THR A 154 -14.37 -3.78 -3.60
C THR A 154 -15.46 -3.42 -4.61
N VAL A 155 -16.50 -4.26 -4.73
CA VAL A 155 -17.67 -3.92 -5.54
C VAL A 155 -18.73 -3.26 -4.67
N ILE A 156 -19.06 -2.01 -5.00
CA ILE A 156 -20.14 -1.28 -4.34
C ILE A 156 -21.14 -0.84 -5.42
N LEU A 157 -22.25 -1.57 -5.52
CA LEU A 157 -23.34 -1.23 -6.43
C LEU A 157 -23.96 0.12 -6.03
N PRO A 158 -24.43 0.95 -6.97
CA PRO A 158 -25.13 2.19 -6.64
C PRO A 158 -26.27 1.97 -5.65
N GLY A 159 -26.48 2.93 -4.75
CA GLY A 159 -27.61 2.92 -3.82
C GLY A 159 -28.75 3.80 -4.32
N ILE A 160 -29.97 3.28 -4.31
CA ILE A 160 -31.19 4.06 -4.57
C ILE A 160 -32.18 3.89 -3.42
N ASP A 161 -32.76 5.00 -2.97
CA ASP A 161 -33.97 4.99 -2.16
C ASP A 161 -35.17 5.27 -3.05
N VAL A 162 -35.99 4.25 -3.31
CA VAL A 162 -37.16 4.35 -4.19
C VAL A 162 -38.24 5.31 -3.68
N ASN A 163 -38.16 5.77 -2.42
CA ASN A 163 -39.09 6.75 -1.87
C ASN A 163 -38.80 8.17 -2.36
N ASP A 164 -37.56 8.46 -2.74
CA ASP A 164 -37.16 9.78 -3.26
C ASP A 164 -37.67 10.01 -4.70
N TYR A 165 -38.01 8.94 -5.42
CA TYR A 165 -38.27 8.98 -6.86
C TYR A 165 -39.75 8.80 -7.26
N GLY A 166 -40.60 8.24 -6.38
CA GLY A 166 -41.95 7.74 -6.72
C GLY A 166 -42.90 8.72 -7.43
N GLY A 167 -44.08 8.21 -7.83
CA GLY A 167 -45.13 9.03 -8.47
C GLY A 167 -45.24 8.86 -9.98
N TYR A 168 -44.88 7.70 -10.53
CA TYR A 168 -45.10 7.40 -11.94
C TYR A 168 -46.59 7.38 -12.31
N MET A 169 -46.93 8.19 -13.32
CA MET A 169 -48.27 8.33 -13.89
C MET A 169 -48.32 7.73 -15.31
N GLY A 170 -47.26 7.98 -16.09
CA GLY A 170 -47.13 7.56 -17.49
C GLY A 170 -48.24 8.12 -18.37
N GLU A 171 -48.63 9.38 -18.26
CA GLU A 171 -49.76 9.89 -19.04
C GLU A 171 -49.37 10.22 -20.49
N ARG A 172 -48.12 10.63 -20.72
CA ARG A 172 -47.63 10.98 -22.07
C ARG A 172 -47.16 9.76 -22.84
N ARG A 173 -47.77 9.53 -24.01
CA ARG A 173 -47.37 8.52 -25.00
C ARG A 173 -46.09 8.96 -25.73
N GLU A 174 -44.97 8.95 -25.01
CA GLU A 174 -43.67 9.37 -25.50
C GLU A 174 -42.56 8.54 -24.83
N ILE A 175 -41.53 8.19 -25.60
CA ILE A 175 -40.36 7.43 -25.15
C ILE A 175 -39.29 8.42 -24.65
N LEU A 176 -38.72 8.13 -23.49
CA LEU A 176 -37.61 8.89 -22.94
C LEU A 176 -36.27 8.21 -23.27
N ARG A 177 -35.28 9.01 -23.66
CA ARG A 177 -33.85 8.62 -23.73
C ARG A 177 -33.08 9.62 -22.86
N VAL A 178 -32.22 9.14 -21.97
CA VAL A 178 -31.49 10.00 -21.02
C VAL A 178 -29.99 9.71 -21.07
N GLY A 179 -29.21 10.74 -21.33
CA GLY A 179 -27.75 10.67 -21.35
C GLY A 179 -27.13 11.99 -21.81
N ASN A 180 -25.90 12.24 -21.39
CA ASN A 180 -25.09 13.39 -21.85
C ASN A 180 -23.98 12.88 -22.77
N ALA A 181 -23.53 13.66 -23.74
CA ALA A 181 -22.44 13.28 -24.65
C ALA A 181 -22.56 11.83 -25.19
N MET A 182 -23.78 11.33 -25.41
CA MET A 182 -24.05 9.99 -25.93
C MET A 182 -23.40 9.79 -27.29
N ARG A 183 -23.45 10.79 -28.18
CA ARG A 183 -22.82 10.68 -29.51
C ARG A 183 -21.30 10.64 -29.41
N ALA A 184 -20.70 11.42 -28.52
CA ALA A 184 -19.25 11.37 -28.26
C ALA A 184 -18.82 10.03 -27.61
N ARG A 185 -19.76 9.33 -26.96
CA ARG A 185 -19.55 8.04 -26.29
C ARG A 185 -20.28 6.91 -27.02
N ASN A 186 -20.32 6.96 -28.35
CA ASN A 186 -21.16 6.08 -29.16
C ASN A 186 -20.86 4.58 -28.98
N LEU A 187 -19.61 4.22 -28.61
CA LEU A 187 -19.25 2.84 -28.25
C LEU A 187 -20.12 2.28 -27.12
N MET A 188 -20.52 3.12 -26.17
CA MET A 188 -21.36 2.73 -25.04
C MET A 188 -22.84 2.78 -25.42
N PHE A 189 -23.27 3.87 -26.06
CA PHE A 189 -24.69 4.19 -26.21
C PHE A 189 -25.31 3.71 -27.52
N ASP A 190 -24.53 3.51 -28.58
CA ASP A 190 -25.01 3.18 -29.94
C ASP A 190 -26.22 4.04 -30.36
N VAL A 191 -25.97 5.33 -30.56
CA VAL A 191 -27.00 6.32 -30.86
C VAL A 191 -27.72 5.99 -32.16
N ASP A 192 -27.03 5.45 -33.17
CA ASP A 192 -27.64 5.11 -34.46
C ASP A 192 -28.60 3.92 -34.33
N PHE A 193 -28.25 2.92 -33.51
CA PHE A 193 -29.17 1.86 -33.13
C PHE A 193 -30.40 2.40 -32.39
N GLN A 194 -30.21 3.34 -31.45
CA GLN A 194 -31.33 4.01 -30.78
C GLN A 194 -32.23 4.79 -31.75
N GLU A 195 -31.67 5.51 -32.72
CA GLU A 195 -32.44 6.21 -33.76
C GLU A 195 -33.27 5.23 -34.60
N ALA A 196 -32.69 4.10 -35.00
CA ALA A 196 -33.40 3.06 -35.73
C ALA A 196 -34.57 2.47 -34.91
N VAL A 197 -34.35 2.25 -33.60
CA VAL A 197 -35.40 1.80 -32.67
C VAL A 197 -36.51 2.84 -32.54
N CYS A 198 -36.19 4.13 -32.45
CA CYS A 198 -37.19 5.19 -32.26
C CYS A 198 -37.85 5.70 -33.54
N LEU A 199 -37.39 5.28 -34.73
CA LEU A 199 -37.88 5.80 -36.01
C LEU A 199 -39.42 5.72 -36.14
N GLY A 200 -40.08 6.87 -36.27
CA GLY A 200 -41.55 6.94 -36.39
C GLY A 200 -42.33 6.73 -35.08
N LEU A 201 -41.65 6.61 -33.92
CA LEU A 201 -42.26 6.59 -32.60
C LEU A 201 -42.06 7.94 -31.88
N PRO A 202 -43.03 8.41 -31.08
CA PRO A 202 -42.89 9.65 -30.32
C PRO A 202 -41.81 9.47 -29.24
N HIS A 203 -40.75 10.28 -29.29
CA HIS A 203 -39.64 10.18 -28.35
C HIS A 203 -38.94 11.53 -28.13
N ARG A 204 -38.18 11.62 -27.05
CA ARG A 204 -37.26 12.72 -26.77
C ARG A 204 -35.97 12.27 -26.13
N VAL A 205 -34.97 13.13 -26.25
CA VAL A 205 -33.66 12.97 -25.63
C VAL A 205 -33.45 14.05 -24.58
N VAL A 206 -33.19 13.65 -23.34
CA VAL A 206 -32.91 14.55 -22.22
C VAL A 206 -31.44 14.41 -21.82
N GLY A 207 -30.69 15.48 -22.04
CA GLY A 207 -29.26 15.59 -21.72
C GLY A 207 -28.49 16.49 -22.69
N GLU A 208 -27.22 16.71 -22.38
CA GLU A 208 -26.33 17.60 -23.12
C GLU A 208 -25.66 16.88 -24.29
N ASP A 209 -26.31 16.92 -25.45
CA ASP A 209 -25.91 16.21 -26.67
C ASP A 209 -26.18 17.06 -27.93
N PRO A 210 -25.31 18.03 -28.28
CA PRO A 210 -25.55 18.94 -29.41
C PRO A 210 -25.57 18.22 -30.77
N GLN A 211 -25.07 16.99 -30.85
CA GLN A 211 -25.03 16.17 -32.07
C GLN A 211 -26.26 15.28 -32.26
N ILE A 212 -27.25 15.35 -31.36
CA ILE A 212 -28.52 14.62 -31.46
C ILE A 212 -29.65 15.64 -31.64
N PRO A 213 -30.33 15.66 -32.81
CA PRO A 213 -31.40 16.62 -33.07
C PRO A 213 -32.50 16.59 -32.01
N GLY A 214 -32.80 17.76 -31.42
CA GLY A 214 -33.86 17.89 -30.41
C GLY A 214 -33.47 17.45 -28.99
N ALA A 215 -32.24 17.00 -28.77
CA ALA A 215 -31.74 16.75 -27.42
C ALA A 215 -31.62 18.06 -26.63
N ARG A 216 -32.10 18.05 -25.38
CA ARG A 216 -32.00 19.19 -24.47
C ARG A 216 -31.75 18.73 -23.03
N PRO A 217 -30.85 19.37 -22.27
CA PRO A 217 -30.69 19.07 -20.85
C PRO A 217 -31.92 19.55 -20.07
N SER A 218 -32.21 18.92 -18.93
CA SER A 218 -33.20 19.45 -17.98
C SER A 218 -32.69 20.73 -17.32
N GLN A 219 -33.62 21.59 -16.92
CA GLN A 219 -33.36 22.84 -16.19
C GLN A 219 -33.11 22.58 -14.70
N SER A 220 -33.67 21.50 -14.15
CA SER A 220 -33.51 21.10 -12.76
C SER A 220 -33.64 19.59 -12.59
N PHE A 221 -33.25 19.09 -11.41
CA PHE A 221 -33.45 17.69 -11.05
C PHE A 221 -34.95 17.33 -10.94
N GLU A 222 -35.78 18.26 -10.47
CA GLU A 222 -37.24 18.05 -10.40
C GLU A 222 -37.87 17.93 -11.79
N GLU A 223 -37.39 18.68 -12.79
CA GLU A 223 -37.86 18.52 -14.17
C GLU A 223 -37.49 17.13 -14.73
N LEU A 224 -36.28 16.65 -14.42
CA LEU A 224 -35.85 15.30 -14.80
C LEU A 224 -36.73 14.22 -14.16
N LEU A 225 -37.05 14.34 -12.87
CA LEU A 225 -38.01 13.46 -12.20
C LEU A 225 -39.40 13.55 -12.84
N GLY A 226 -39.82 14.75 -13.24
CA GLY A 226 -41.05 14.97 -14.00
C GLY A 226 -41.09 14.14 -15.29
N TYR A 227 -39.98 14.07 -16.02
CA TYR A 227 -39.88 13.22 -17.21
C TYR A 227 -40.02 11.73 -16.89
N PHE A 228 -39.34 11.24 -15.84
CA PHE A 228 -39.47 9.83 -15.44
C PHE A 228 -40.89 9.48 -14.96
N ARG A 229 -41.58 10.41 -14.30
CA ARG A 229 -42.94 10.20 -13.78
C ARG A 229 -44.02 10.28 -14.86
N ASP A 230 -43.87 11.16 -15.85
CA ASP A 230 -44.93 11.48 -16.82
C ASP A 230 -44.82 10.73 -18.16
N LEU A 231 -43.62 10.50 -18.68
CA LEU A 231 -43.45 9.80 -19.97
C LEU A 231 -43.73 8.30 -19.85
N ARG A 232 -44.14 7.67 -20.96
CA ARG A 232 -44.59 6.28 -20.97
C ARG A 232 -43.49 5.30 -20.56
N CYS A 233 -42.33 5.37 -21.19
CA CYS A 233 -41.28 4.37 -20.98
C CYS A 233 -39.90 4.91 -21.34
N LEU A 234 -38.87 4.35 -20.70
CA LEU A 234 -37.47 4.63 -21.02
C LEU A 234 -36.96 3.64 -22.06
N LEU A 235 -36.26 4.11 -23.08
CA LEU A 235 -35.37 3.28 -23.90
C LEU A 235 -33.96 3.34 -23.32
N HIS A 236 -33.42 2.20 -22.89
CA HIS A 236 -32.06 2.06 -22.41
C HIS A 236 -31.23 1.21 -23.39
N VAL A 237 -30.15 1.77 -23.91
CA VAL A 237 -29.25 1.04 -24.82
C VAL A 237 -27.83 1.23 -24.32
N THR A 238 -27.21 0.10 -23.97
CA THR A 238 -25.80 0.01 -23.63
C THR A 238 -25.16 -1.22 -24.26
N CYS A 239 -23.96 -1.06 -24.81
CA CYS A 239 -23.24 -2.13 -25.48
C CYS A 239 -22.41 -2.96 -24.47
N HIS A 240 -22.67 -4.27 -24.39
CA HIS A 240 -22.10 -5.18 -23.40
C HIS A 240 -20.56 -5.19 -23.29
N PRO A 241 -19.74 -4.95 -24.34
CA PRO A 241 -18.29 -4.87 -24.14
C PRO A 241 -17.85 -3.62 -23.38
N PHE A 242 -18.63 -2.54 -23.44
CA PHE A 242 -18.18 -1.19 -23.09
C PHE A 242 -18.92 -0.60 -21.87
N GLU A 243 -20.13 -1.07 -21.58
CA GLU A 243 -20.93 -0.57 -20.46
C GLU A 243 -21.83 -1.65 -19.87
N ASP A 244 -22.20 -1.45 -18.60
CA ASP A 244 -23.18 -2.26 -17.91
C ASP A 244 -24.57 -2.14 -18.53
N GLY A 245 -25.37 -3.18 -18.36
CA GLY A 245 -26.79 -3.21 -18.76
C GLY A 245 -27.71 -2.32 -17.95
N TYR A 246 -27.12 -1.40 -17.16
CA TYR A 246 -27.80 -0.37 -16.40
C TYR A 246 -26.85 0.81 -16.15
N ASN A 247 -27.44 1.98 -15.93
CA ASN A 247 -26.78 3.17 -15.42
C ASN A 247 -27.71 3.87 -14.41
N LEU A 248 -27.27 4.98 -13.80
CA LEU A 248 -28.12 5.68 -12.83
C LEU A 248 -29.46 6.14 -13.44
N SER A 249 -29.52 6.62 -14.68
CA SER A 249 -30.79 7.06 -15.27
C SER A 249 -31.80 5.92 -15.46
N MET A 250 -31.34 4.71 -15.80
CA MET A 250 -32.18 3.52 -15.81
C MET A 250 -32.68 3.15 -14.41
N LEU A 251 -31.80 3.16 -13.41
CA LEU A 251 -32.18 2.83 -12.03
C LEU A 251 -33.15 3.88 -11.47
N GLU A 252 -32.97 5.16 -11.78
CA GLU A 252 -33.88 6.26 -11.42
C GLU A 252 -35.26 6.11 -12.07
N ALA A 253 -35.31 5.75 -13.37
CA ALA A 253 -36.57 5.48 -14.07
C ALA A 253 -37.32 4.31 -13.40
N MET A 254 -36.63 3.21 -13.13
CA MET A 254 -37.20 2.07 -12.41
C MET A 254 -37.66 2.46 -11.00
N ALA A 255 -36.89 3.27 -10.27
CA ALA A 255 -37.24 3.77 -8.93
C ALA A 255 -38.51 4.64 -8.93
N CYS A 256 -38.73 5.43 -9.98
CA CYS A 256 -39.98 6.16 -10.20
C CYS A 256 -41.17 5.23 -10.41
N GLY A 257 -40.92 4.02 -10.92
CA GLY A 257 -41.94 3.09 -11.43
C GLY A 257 -42.17 3.19 -12.93
N MET A 258 -41.25 3.81 -13.67
CA MET A 258 -41.31 3.89 -15.14
C MET A 258 -40.84 2.56 -15.75
N PRO A 259 -41.60 1.97 -16.70
CA PRO A 259 -41.15 0.78 -17.39
C PRO A 259 -39.95 1.09 -18.31
N VAL A 260 -38.97 0.18 -18.29
CA VAL A 260 -37.75 0.27 -19.10
C VAL A 260 -37.78 -0.78 -20.20
N VAL A 261 -37.48 -0.35 -21.44
CA VAL A 261 -37.16 -1.23 -22.56
C VAL A 261 -35.66 -1.16 -22.81
N SER A 262 -34.97 -2.29 -22.70
CA SER A 262 -33.50 -2.35 -22.76
C SER A 262 -32.99 -3.24 -23.89
N LEU A 263 -31.91 -2.82 -24.54
CA LEU A 263 -31.08 -3.75 -25.30
C LEU A 263 -30.56 -4.86 -24.35
N ALA A 264 -30.56 -6.10 -24.83
CA ALA A 264 -30.10 -7.24 -24.06
C ALA A 264 -28.64 -7.06 -23.62
N ASN A 265 -28.43 -7.08 -22.30
CA ASN A 265 -27.12 -6.95 -21.70
C ASN A 265 -27.04 -7.87 -20.45
N PRO A 266 -26.06 -8.79 -20.39
CA PRO A 266 -25.88 -9.74 -19.30
C PRO A 266 -25.81 -9.16 -17.88
N SER A 267 -25.36 -7.91 -17.71
CA SER A 267 -25.33 -7.28 -16.38
C SER A 267 -26.57 -6.45 -16.05
N SER A 268 -27.57 -6.42 -16.95
CA SER A 268 -28.83 -5.73 -16.69
C SER A 268 -29.59 -6.40 -15.55
N PRO A 269 -30.21 -5.62 -14.63
CA PRO A 269 -31.05 -6.19 -13.57
C PRO A 269 -32.42 -6.67 -14.09
N LEU A 270 -32.73 -6.48 -15.38
CA LEU A 270 -34.04 -6.79 -15.96
C LEU A 270 -34.18 -8.26 -16.36
N THR A 271 -35.36 -8.79 -16.11
CA THR A 271 -35.90 -10.03 -16.64
C THR A 271 -37.02 -9.69 -17.64
N ASP A 272 -36.84 -10.08 -18.91
CA ASP A 272 -37.80 -9.76 -19.98
C ASP A 272 -39.23 -10.17 -19.62
N GLY A 273 -40.17 -9.22 -19.75
CA GLY A 273 -41.60 -9.43 -19.53
C GLY A 273 -42.05 -9.39 -18.08
N ARG A 274 -41.13 -9.23 -17.12
CA ARG A 274 -41.43 -9.14 -15.68
C ARG A 274 -41.22 -7.72 -15.16
N ASP A 275 -39.98 -7.32 -14.95
CA ASP A 275 -39.58 -6.04 -14.33
C ASP A 275 -39.00 -5.04 -15.34
N GLY A 276 -39.00 -5.42 -16.61
CA GLY A 276 -38.72 -4.59 -17.77
C GLY A 276 -38.90 -5.42 -19.05
N LEU A 277 -38.63 -4.81 -20.20
CA LEU A 277 -38.71 -5.50 -21.49
C LEU A 277 -37.33 -5.49 -22.15
N VAL A 278 -36.87 -6.64 -22.61
CA VAL A 278 -35.52 -6.82 -23.14
C VAL A 278 -35.58 -7.46 -24.52
N ALA A 279 -34.82 -6.93 -25.48
CA ALA A 279 -34.66 -7.54 -26.80
C ALA A 279 -33.24 -7.37 -27.34
N THR A 280 -32.86 -8.19 -28.32
CA THR A 280 -31.51 -8.23 -28.90
C THR A 280 -31.37 -7.42 -30.18
N ASP A 281 -32.47 -6.97 -30.77
CA ASP A 281 -32.49 -6.32 -32.08
C ASP A 281 -33.49 -5.15 -32.13
N VAL A 282 -33.38 -4.37 -33.21
CA VAL A 282 -34.19 -3.17 -33.44
C VAL A 282 -35.68 -3.50 -33.46
N GLN A 283 -36.08 -4.59 -34.12
CA GLN A 283 -37.48 -4.93 -34.30
C GLN A 283 -38.14 -5.35 -32.99
N GLY A 284 -37.47 -6.20 -32.21
CA GLY A 284 -37.96 -6.65 -30.90
C GLY A 284 -38.09 -5.52 -29.88
N LEU A 285 -37.19 -4.52 -29.91
CA LEU A 285 -37.31 -3.33 -29.06
C LEU A 285 -38.48 -2.45 -29.51
N ARG A 286 -38.66 -2.26 -30.82
CA ARG A 286 -39.78 -1.49 -31.40
C ARG A 286 -41.14 -2.07 -31.05
N GLU A 287 -41.30 -3.39 -31.12
CA GLU A 287 -42.53 -4.09 -30.76
C GLU A 287 -42.87 -3.87 -29.28
N ARG A 288 -41.88 -3.98 -28.39
CA ARG A 288 -42.00 -3.73 -26.94
C ARG A 288 -42.37 -2.28 -26.63
N LEU A 289 -41.68 -1.32 -27.25
CA LEU A 289 -41.97 0.11 -27.11
C LEU A 289 -43.39 0.44 -27.59
N SER A 290 -43.79 -0.07 -28.75
CA SER A 290 -45.13 0.18 -29.31
C SER A 290 -46.22 -0.36 -28.39
N ARG A 291 -46.04 -1.57 -27.83
CA ARG A 291 -46.97 -2.15 -26.86
C ARG A 291 -47.11 -1.29 -25.60
N LEU A 292 -46.01 -0.82 -25.01
CA LEU A 292 -46.06 0.08 -23.86
C LEU A 292 -46.73 1.41 -24.21
N LEU A 293 -46.47 1.97 -25.39
CA LEU A 293 -47.12 3.20 -25.86
C LEU A 293 -48.63 3.06 -26.03
N GLU A 294 -49.15 1.86 -26.28
CA GLU A 294 -50.58 1.60 -26.49
C GLU A 294 -51.31 1.15 -25.21
N ASP A 295 -50.61 0.50 -24.28
CA ASP A 295 -51.20 -0.08 -23.07
C ASP A 295 -50.59 0.52 -21.79
N VAL A 296 -51.28 1.53 -21.24
CA VAL A 296 -50.91 2.18 -19.97
C VAL A 296 -51.01 1.27 -18.76
N ILE A 297 -51.93 0.31 -18.76
CA ILE A 297 -52.12 -0.60 -17.62
C ILE A 297 -50.92 -1.53 -17.57
N TYR A 298 -50.57 -2.14 -18.71
CA TYR A 298 -49.39 -2.97 -18.83
C TYR A 298 -48.09 -2.21 -18.50
N ALA A 299 -47.98 -0.94 -18.95
CA ALA A 299 -46.84 -0.10 -18.61
C ALA A 299 -46.69 0.14 -17.10
N ARG A 300 -47.79 0.37 -16.39
CA ARG A 300 -47.80 0.53 -14.92
C ARG A 300 -47.45 -0.77 -14.21
N GLU A 301 -47.93 -1.91 -14.70
CA GLU A 301 -47.61 -3.23 -14.12
C GLU A 301 -46.12 -3.56 -14.24
N ILE A 302 -45.54 -3.41 -15.43
CA ILE A 302 -44.10 -3.64 -15.66
C ILE A 302 -43.26 -2.66 -14.84
N GLY A 303 -43.62 -1.38 -14.85
CA GLY A 303 -42.91 -0.35 -14.10
C GLY A 303 -42.93 -0.55 -12.58
N ALA A 304 -44.07 -1.00 -12.03
CA ALA A 304 -44.18 -1.35 -10.61
C ALA A 304 -43.27 -2.52 -10.21
N GLN A 305 -43.17 -3.54 -11.07
CA GLN A 305 -42.25 -4.67 -10.86
C GLN A 305 -40.78 -4.22 -10.98
N GLY A 306 -40.47 -3.33 -11.93
CA GLY A 306 -39.17 -2.67 -12.05
C GLY A 306 -38.75 -1.95 -10.76
N ARG A 307 -39.67 -1.18 -10.18
CA ARG A 307 -39.44 -0.48 -8.90
C ARG A 307 -39.11 -1.43 -7.76
N GLU A 308 -39.82 -2.55 -7.65
CA GLU A 308 -39.55 -3.57 -6.65
C GLU A 308 -38.16 -4.20 -6.84
N THR A 309 -37.79 -4.52 -8.09
CA THR A 309 -36.47 -5.06 -8.42
C THR A 309 -35.35 -4.10 -8.02
N VAL A 310 -35.46 -2.79 -8.32
CA VAL A 310 -34.43 -1.81 -7.91
C VAL A 310 -34.35 -1.65 -6.40
N SER A 311 -35.49 -1.58 -5.70
CA SER A 311 -35.50 -1.49 -4.23
C SER A 311 -34.79 -2.66 -3.55
N ARG A 312 -34.84 -3.86 -4.14
CA ARG A 312 -34.19 -5.07 -3.62
C ARG A 312 -32.72 -5.17 -4.05
N ALA A 313 -32.41 -4.86 -5.30
CA ALA A 313 -31.09 -5.08 -5.89
C ALA A 313 -30.09 -3.96 -5.56
N TYR A 314 -30.57 -2.73 -5.35
CA TYR A 314 -29.75 -1.52 -5.15
C TYR A 314 -30.13 -0.73 -3.89
N PRO A 315 -30.24 -1.36 -2.70
CA PRO A 315 -30.68 -0.66 -1.50
C PRO A 315 -29.66 0.39 -1.04
N LEU A 316 -30.12 1.64 -0.82
CA LEU A 316 -29.26 2.75 -0.38
C LEU A 316 -28.47 2.44 0.90
N GLN A 317 -29.08 1.77 1.88
CA GLN A 317 -28.43 1.44 3.15
C GLN A 317 -27.21 0.54 2.96
N ARG A 318 -27.26 -0.39 2.00
CA ARG A 318 -26.12 -1.27 1.69
C ARG A 318 -24.98 -0.47 1.05
N PHE A 319 -25.29 0.43 0.12
CA PHE A 319 -24.30 1.34 -0.47
C PHE A 319 -23.61 2.17 0.61
N VAL A 320 -24.39 2.78 1.51
CA VAL A 320 -23.87 3.61 2.61
C VAL A 320 -22.95 2.80 3.52
N GLN A 321 -23.39 1.62 3.97
CA GLN A 321 -22.60 0.77 4.85
C GLN A 321 -21.27 0.35 4.20
N GLN A 322 -21.31 -0.13 2.95
CA GLN A 322 -20.08 -0.56 2.26
C GLN A 322 -19.11 0.60 2.05
N TRP A 323 -19.61 1.79 1.74
CA TRP A 323 -18.75 2.98 1.61
C TRP A 323 -18.17 3.43 2.95
N GLN A 324 -18.93 3.35 4.04
CA GLN A 324 -18.42 3.61 5.38
C GLN A 324 -17.26 2.69 5.73
N GLU A 325 -17.43 1.38 5.52
CA GLU A 325 -16.39 0.37 5.76
C GLU A 325 -15.11 0.64 4.93
N VAL A 326 -15.25 0.98 3.65
CA VAL A 326 -14.11 1.29 2.78
C VAL A 326 -13.39 2.56 3.20
N ILE A 327 -14.13 3.63 3.52
CA ILE A 327 -13.55 4.92 3.93
C ILE A 327 -12.85 4.79 5.28
N GLU A 328 -13.49 4.15 6.26
CA GLU A 328 -12.91 3.95 7.59
C GLU A 328 -11.62 3.12 7.50
N LYS A 329 -11.65 2.01 6.75
CA LYS A 329 -10.47 1.18 6.52
C LYS A 329 -9.34 1.96 5.82
N ALA A 330 -9.67 2.77 4.81
CA ALA A 330 -8.67 3.60 4.14
C ALA A 330 -8.08 4.65 5.10
N ALA A 331 -8.93 5.27 5.93
CA ALA A 331 -8.54 6.27 6.90
C ALA A 331 -7.55 5.72 7.94
N GLU A 332 -7.73 4.48 8.43
CA GLU A 332 -6.78 3.80 9.34
C GLU A 332 -5.34 3.77 8.79
N SER A 333 -5.20 3.61 7.46
CA SER A 333 -3.92 3.62 6.76
C SER A 333 -3.46 5.01 6.31
N GLY A 334 -4.25 6.06 6.51
CA GLY A 334 -3.92 7.45 6.15
C GLY A 334 -2.96 8.11 7.14
N PRO A 335 -2.46 9.34 6.90
CA PRO A 335 -1.51 10.03 7.77
C PRO A 335 -1.92 10.08 9.24
N ARG A 336 -3.15 10.55 9.54
CA ARG A 336 -3.65 10.63 10.93
C ARG A 336 -4.12 9.27 11.46
N GLY A 337 -4.61 8.39 10.60
CA GLY A 337 -4.95 7.02 10.99
C GLY A 337 -3.74 6.16 11.32
N ARG A 338 -2.62 6.26 10.59
CA ARG A 338 -1.36 5.59 10.93
C ARG A 338 -0.83 6.08 12.27
N ALA A 339 -0.98 7.38 12.52
CA ALA A 339 -0.60 7.98 13.79
C ALA A 339 -1.54 7.51 14.93
N ALA A 340 -2.85 7.42 14.69
CA ALA A 340 -3.83 6.89 15.63
C ALA A 340 -3.72 5.37 15.85
N VAL A 341 -3.36 4.59 14.82
CA VAL A 341 -3.12 3.14 14.89
C VAL A 341 -1.77 2.86 15.55
N ALA A 342 -0.77 3.73 15.37
CA ALA A 342 0.46 3.69 16.15
C ALA A 342 0.16 4.01 17.62
N ALA A 343 -0.61 5.06 17.91
CA ALA A 343 -1.07 5.40 19.25
C ALA A 343 -1.95 4.30 19.88
N LYS A 344 -2.81 3.65 19.08
CA LYS A 344 -3.65 2.53 19.50
C LYS A 344 -2.86 1.24 19.67
N ARG A 345 -1.86 0.95 18.84
CA ARG A 345 -0.91 -0.15 19.06
C ARG A 345 -0.11 0.10 20.34
N ILE A 346 0.25 1.35 20.60
CA ILE A 346 0.85 1.75 21.87
C ILE A 346 -0.17 1.50 23.00
N ALA A 347 -1.44 1.90 22.88
CA ALA A 347 -2.50 1.67 23.86
C ALA A 347 -2.89 0.18 24.06
N GLU A 348 -2.87 -0.63 23.00
CA GLU A 348 -3.12 -2.08 23.03
C GLU A 348 -1.90 -2.83 23.60
N SER A 349 -0.68 -2.34 23.34
CA SER A 349 0.53 -2.73 24.09
C SER A 349 0.46 -2.28 25.55
N MET A 350 -0.14 -1.13 25.85
CA MET A 350 -0.37 -0.65 27.22
C MET A 350 -1.37 -1.55 27.97
N ALA A 351 -2.39 -2.06 27.28
CA ALA A 351 -3.37 -3.00 27.82
C ALA A 351 -2.80 -4.43 27.99
N SER A 352 -1.98 -4.92 27.05
CA SER A 352 -1.36 -6.26 27.15
C SER A 352 -0.18 -6.31 28.13
N ALA A 353 0.52 -5.19 28.35
CA ALA A 353 1.58 -5.07 29.35
C ALA A 353 1.07 -4.93 30.80
N GLN A 354 -0.25 -4.83 31.03
CA GLN A 354 -0.80 -4.86 32.39
C GLN A 354 -0.70 -6.23 33.06
N ASP A 355 -0.52 -7.32 32.30
CA ASP A 355 -0.65 -8.70 32.80
C ASP A 355 0.66 -9.51 32.85
N SER A 356 1.82 -8.90 32.54
CA SER A 356 3.13 -9.56 32.58
C SER A 356 4.13 -8.82 33.48
N SER A 357 4.63 -9.47 34.52
CA SER A 357 5.71 -8.92 35.36
C SER A 357 7.01 -8.83 34.55
N LEU A 358 7.42 -7.62 34.15
CA LEU A 358 8.73 -7.38 33.54
C LEU A 358 9.85 -7.82 34.49
N PRO A 359 10.96 -8.40 33.98
CA PRO A 359 12.08 -8.79 34.81
C PRO A 359 12.71 -7.57 35.49
N ARG A 360 13.20 -7.75 36.72
CA ARG A 360 13.88 -6.70 37.48
C ARG A 360 15.32 -6.55 36.99
N LEU A 361 15.66 -5.39 36.46
CA LEU A 361 16.95 -5.05 35.86
C LEU A 361 17.77 -4.13 36.77
N ASN A 362 19.09 -4.22 36.67
CA ASN A 362 20.02 -3.19 37.12
C ASN A 362 20.13 -2.13 36.02
N VAL A 363 19.49 -0.99 36.19
CA VAL A 363 19.47 0.11 35.21
C VAL A 363 20.48 1.16 35.64
N LEU A 364 21.47 1.43 34.78
CA LEU A 364 22.30 2.62 34.88
C LEU A 364 21.55 3.76 34.19
N LEU A 365 20.98 4.67 34.99
CA LEU A 365 20.24 5.83 34.50
C LEU A 365 21.18 7.03 34.49
N GLU A 366 21.38 7.63 33.32
CA GLU A 366 22.27 8.77 33.17
C GLU A 366 21.54 10.01 32.69
N TYR A 367 21.68 11.10 33.44
CA TYR A 367 21.14 12.41 33.10
C TYR A 367 21.77 13.52 33.95
N TYR A 368 21.57 14.78 33.59
CA TYR A 368 21.97 15.90 34.44
C TYR A 368 20.95 16.09 35.57
N VAL A 369 21.38 15.76 36.79
CA VAL A 369 20.49 15.68 37.95
C VAL A 369 20.05 17.08 38.36
N SER A 370 18.76 17.32 38.29
CA SER A 370 18.14 18.60 38.60
C SER A 370 16.67 18.42 38.96
N PRO A 371 16.08 19.29 39.81
CA PRO A 371 14.68 19.20 40.15
C PRO A 371 13.70 19.33 38.98
N ILE A 372 14.16 19.92 37.88
CA ILE A 372 13.34 20.38 36.75
C ILE A 372 13.60 19.60 35.45
N THR A 373 14.55 18.65 35.43
CA THR A 373 14.84 17.85 34.23
C THR A 373 13.94 16.62 34.16
N THR A 374 13.60 16.20 32.94
CA THR A 374 12.73 15.04 32.71
C THR A 374 13.30 13.73 33.28
N GLY A 375 14.63 13.62 33.34
CA GLY A 375 15.31 12.47 33.93
C GLY A 375 14.90 12.19 35.38
N ARG A 376 14.48 13.20 36.15
CA ARG A 376 13.93 13.03 37.49
C ARG A 376 12.64 12.19 37.51
N TYR A 377 11.76 12.41 36.54
CA TYR A 377 10.50 11.68 36.47
C TYR A 377 10.73 10.22 36.07
N PHE A 378 11.67 10.00 35.15
CA PHE A 378 12.16 8.67 34.80
C PHE A 378 12.79 7.96 35.99
N GLU A 379 13.66 8.63 36.76
CA GLU A 379 14.26 8.10 37.98
C GLU A 379 13.18 7.65 38.98
N THR A 380 12.23 8.54 39.27
CA THR A 380 11.16 8.29 40.24
C THR A 380 10.32 7.08 39.83
N ALA A 381 9.97 6.97 38.55
CA ALA A 381 9.21 5.84 38.02
C ALA A 381 10.02 4.53 38.00
N LEU A 382 11.28 4.56 37.57
CA LEU A 382 12.14 3.37 37.50
C LEU A 382 12.43 2.78 38.88
N ARG A 383 12.68 3.62 39.90
CA ARG A 383 12.99 3.15 41.26
C ARG A 383 11.85 2.33 41.90
N LYS A 384 10.61 2.45 41.40
CA LYS A 384 9.46 1.66 41.86
C LYS A 384 9.55 0.19 41.45
N THR A 385 10.18 -0.11 40.31
CA THR A 385 10.14 -1.45 39.68
C THR A 385 11.51 -2.04 39.37
N GLN A 386 12.57 -1.23 39.29
CA GLN A 386 13.92 -1.61 38.86
C GLN A 386 14.97 -1.29 39.93
N ASN A 387 16.15 -1.90 39.80
CA ASN A 387 17.32 -1.52 40.59
C ASN A 387 18.07 -0.42 39.86
N VAL A 388 17.89 0.84 40.28
CA VAL A 388 18.42 2.00 39.56
C VAL A 388 19.68 2.52 40.24
N THR A 389 20.74 2.72 39.45
CA THR A 389 21.90 3.53 39.83
C THR A 389 21.92 4.77 38.95
N VAL A 390 21.81 5.95 39.57
CA VAL A 390 21.84 7.23 38.87
C VAL A 390 23.27 7.73 38.73
N ALA A 391 23.72 7.90 37.49
CA ALA A 391 25.01 8.48 37.15
C ALA A 391 24.84 9.87 36.52
N GLY A 392 25.79 10.76 36.80
CA GLY A 392 25.85 12.07 36.15
C GLY A 392 26.44 13.16 37.06
N VAL A 393 26.09 14.40 36.77
CA VAL A 393 26.45 15.57 37.58
C VAL A 393 25.20 16.39 37.94
N THR A 394 25.23 17.04 39.09
CA THR A 394 24.19 17.99 39.50
C THR A 394 24.29 19.27 38.68
N VAL A 395 23.16 19.78 38.18
CA VAL A 395 23.13 21.06 37.46
C VAL A 395 23.58 22.21 38.39
N PRO A 396 24.55 23.05 37.98
CA PRO A 396 25.03 24.15 38.82
C PRO A 396 23.93 25.17 39.16
N LEU A 397 23.96 25.71 40.37
CA LEU A 397 23.02 26.77 40.80
C LEU A 397 23.08 28.01 39.91
N SER A 398 24.24 28.33 39.32
CA SER A 398 24.38 29.42 38.34
C SER A 398 23.58 29.16 37.06
N THR A 399 23.56 27.91 36.58
CA THR A 399 22.77 27.50 35.41
C THR A 399 21.27 27.59 35.72
N LEU A 400 20.83 27.11 36.89
CA LEU A 400 19.43 27.24 37.32
C LEU A 400 18.97 28.69 37.43
N LYS A 401 19.84 29.57 37.96
CA LYS A 401 19.60 31.03 37.97
C LYS A 401 19.49 31.60 36.55
N GLY A 402 20.36 31.18 35.64
CA GLY A 402 20.28 31.53 34.22
C GLY A 402 18.99 31.05 33.55
N TRP A 403 18.44 29.93 34.00
CA TRP A 403 17.13 29.42 33.60
C TRP A 403 15.96 30.07 34.36
N GLY A 404 16.20 31.16 35.11
CA GLY A 404 15.16 31.94 35.76
C GLY A 404 14.60 31.34 37.05
N PHE A 405 15.23 30.29 37.59
CA PHE A 405 14.88 29.74 38.90
C PHE A 405 15.69 30.47 39.99
N THR A 406 14.99 31.25 40.81
CA THR A 406 15.58 31.97 41.94
C THR A 406 15.09 31.37 43.26
N GLY A 407 15.89 31.48 44.34
CA GLY A 407 15.63 30.82 45.62
C GLY A 407 16.34 29.47 45.79
N THR A 408 16.08 28.80 46.92
CA THR A 408 16.65 27.49 47.23
C THR A 408 15.86 26.40 46.51
N PRO A 409 16.51 25.47 45.79
CA PRO A 409 15.82 24.33 45.21
C PRO A 409 15.00 23.56 46.25
N PRO A 410 13.82 23.02 45.90
CA PRO A 410 12.92 22.37 46.85
C PRO A 410 13.54 21.13 47.54
N PHE A 411 14.58 20.55 46.94
CA PHE A 411 15.36 19.46 47.53
C PHE A 411 16.76 19.41 46.91
N GLU A 412 17.68 18.77 47.62
CA GLU A 412 19.05 18.57 47.17
C GLU A 412 19.11 17.40 46.18
N SER A 413 19.42 17.68 44.91
CA SER A 413 19.53 16.67 43.85
C SER A 413 20.97 16.20 43.68
N ARG A 414 21.27 14.95 44.06
CA ARG A 414 22.60 14.35 43.90
C ARG A 414 22.50 12.99 43.20
N PRO A 415 23.40 12.67 42.25
CA PRO A 415 23.45 11.33 41.66
C PRO A 415 23.94 10.30 42.69
N ASP A 416 23.61 9.03 42.47
CA ASP A 416 24.12 7.91 43.28
C ASP A 416 25.64 7.75 43.09
N VAL A 417 26.11 8.06 41.87
CA VAL A 417 27.53 8.05 41.50
C VAL A 417 27.84 9.23 40.58
N LEU A 418 28.91 9.97 40.86
CA LEU A 418 29.37 11.04 39.99
C LEU A 418 29.91 10.43 38.69
N HIS A 419 29.48 11.00 37.57
CA HIS A 419 30.00 10.69 36.23
C HIS A 419 30.06 11.96 35.41
N GLY A 420 31.28 12.41 35.12
CA GLY A 420 31.53 13.64 34.36
C GLY A 420 31.38 13.42 32.84
N PRO A 421 31.09 14.48 32.06
CA PRO A 421 30.91 14.37 30.61
C PRO A 421 32.18 13.91 29.86
N ASP A 422 33.36 14.14 30.42
CA ASP A 422 34.66 13.74 29.85
C ASP A 422 35.22 12.46 30.49
N GLU A 423 34.47 11.82 31.40
CA GLU A 423 34.92 10.67 32.14
C GLU A 423 34.55 9.36 31.45
N PRO A 424 35.51 8.45 31.18
CA PRO A 424 35.23 7.16 30.55
C PRO A 424 34.30 6.27 31.39
N TYR A 425 33.37 5.57 30.75
CA TYR A 425 32.49 4.60 31.42
C TYR A 425 33.27 3.47 32.09
N SER A 426 34.48 3.16 31.60
CA SER A 426 35.36 2.18 32.25
C SER A 426 35.76 2.57 33.68
N GLU A 427 35.90 3.87 33.98
CA GLU A 427 36.21 4.36 35.32
C GLU A 427 34.96 4.39 36.20
N LEU A 428 33.81 4.76 35.62
CA LEU A 428 32.50 4.61 36.28
C LEU A 428 32.27 3.15 36.71
N MET A 429 32.52 2.20 35.81
CA MET A 429 32.38 0.76 36.08
C MET A 429 33.29 0.24 37.20
N ARG A 430 34.45 0.86 37.45
CA ARG A 430 35.31 0.49 38.59
C ARG A 430 34.75 0.97 39.93
N ARG A 431 34.01 2.08 39.93
CA ARG A 431 33.34 2.61 41.13
C ARG A 431 32.04 1.88 41.43
N LEU A 432 31.42 1.28 40.41
CA LEU A 432 30.27 0.40 40.59
C LEU A 432 30.74 -0.94 41.19
N GLY A 433 30.14 -1.35 42.31
CA GLY A 433 30.37 -2.68 42.88
C GLY A 433 29.89 -3.80 41.95
N GLU A 434 30.39 -5.03 42.14
CA GLU A 434 29.97 -6.21 41.36
C GLU A 434 28.46 -6.46 41.38
N ASP A 435 27.79 -6.10 42.49
CA ASP A 435 26.34 -6.17 42.68
C ASP A 435 25.54 -5.12 41.91
N LYS A 436 26.21 -4.04 41.44
CA LYS A 436 25.60 -2.91 40.73
C LYS A 436 25.96 -2.86 39.24
N LYS A 437 26.50 -3.95 38.68
CA LYS A 437 26.74 -4.05 37.24
C LYS A 437 25.41 -3.86 36.47
N PRO A 438 25.37 -2.95 35.49
CA PRO A 438 24.15 -2.69 34.75
C PRO A 438 23.80 -3.84 33.81
N HIS A 439 22.50 -4.05 33.61
CA HIS A 439 21.94 -4.83 32.50
C HIS A 439 21.53 -3.93 31.32
N LEU A 440 21.39 -2.62 31.57
CA LEU A 440 20.87 -1.64 30.62
C LEU A 440 21.45 -0.25 30.95
N LEU A 441 21.93 0.47 29.95
CA LEU A 441 22.16 1.93 30.03
C LEU A 441 20.91 2.64 29.50
N LEU A 442 20.33 3.53 30.31
CA LEU A 442 19.29 4.46 29.88
C LEU A 442 19.80 5.90 30.03
N TRP A 443 19.92 6.60 28.92
CA TRP A 443 20.39 7.98 28.86
C TRP A 443 19.23 8.92 28.54
N ILE A 444 19.01 9.94 29.37
CA ILE A 444 17.91 10.90 29.20
C ILE A 444 18.47 12.27 28.82
N ASP A 445 18.03 12.79 27.67
CA ASP A 445 18.43 14.12 27.21
C ASP A 445 18.02 15.19 28.24
N SER A 446 19.01 15.96 28.68
CA SER A 446 18.87 17.04 29.65
C SER A 446 19.32 18.41 29.11
N GLY A 447 19.53 18.52 27.79
CA GLY A 447 19.86 19.79 27.10
C GLY A 447 21.28 20.32 27.33
N LEU A 448 22.19 19.52 27.90
CA LEU A 448 23.59 19.88 28.16
C LEU A 448 24.54 19.02 27.30
N ALA A 449 25.49 19.67 26.64
CA ALA A 449 26.23 19.17 25.46
C ALA A 449 27.40 18.21 25.77
N GLY A 450 27.14 17.08 26.43
CA GLY A 450 28.11 15.99 26.59
C GLY A 450 27.74 14.76 25.74
N MET A 451 28.69 14.23 24.96
CA MET A 451 28.48 13.00 24.17
C MET A 451 28.99 11.76 24.93
N PRO A 452 28.18 10.69 25.08
CA PRO A 452 28.61 9.44 25.72
C PRO A 452 29.41 8.54 24.74
N THR A 453 30.58 9.02 24.34
CA THR A 453 31.35 8.47 23.20
C THR A 453 31.90 7.06 23.41
N ASP A 454 32.18 6.63 24.64
CA ASP A 454 32.71 5.30 24.97
C ASP A 454 31.68 4.36 25.64
N SER A 455 30.39 4.70 25.62
CA SER A 455 29.30 3.90 26.21
C SER A 455 29.24 2.44 25.72
N HIS A 456 29.76 2.14 24.52
CA HIS A 456 29.89 0.78 24.00
C HIS A 456 30.77 -0.13 24.88
N ALA A 457 31.70 0.46 25.66
CA ALA A 457 32.59 -0.28 26.56
C ALA A 457 31.83 -0.96 27.71
N LEU A 458 30.58 -0.57 27.98
CA LEU A 458 29.75 -1.21 28.99
C LEU A 458 29.31 -2.64 28.59
N GLY A 459 29.27 -2.96 27.29
CA GLY A 459 28.86 -4.28 26.80
C GLY A 459 27.41 -4.64 27.09
N VAL A 460 26.55 -3.64 27.36
CA VAL A 460 25.12 -3.78 27.64
C VAL A 460 24.31 -3.00 26.60
N PRO A 461 23.02 -3.30 26.41
CA PRO A 461 22.15 -2.48 25.57
C PRO A 461 22.12 -1.02 26.03
N ARG A 462 22.17 -0.10 25.07
CA ARG A 462 22.18 1.35 25.30
C ARG A 462 20.94 1.98 24.70
N VAL A 463 20.17 2.66 25.52
CA VAL A 463 18.92 3.31 25.13
C VAL A 463 19.01 4.80 25.42
N CYS A 464 18.55 5.64 24.48
CA CYS A 464 18.41 7.07 24.72
C CYS A 464 16.96 7.54 24.59
N TYR A 465 16.59 8.53 25.40
CA TYR A 465 15.34 9.28 25.29
C TYR A 465 15.63 10.75 25.00
N ILE A 466 15.21 11.20 23.82
CA ILE A 466 15.47 12.54 23.30
C ILE A 466 14.20 13.40 23.39
N ILE A 467 14.37 14.60 23.94
CA ILE A 467 13.31 15.56 24.25
C ILE A 467 13.65 16.91 23.59
N ASP A 468 12.64 17.74 23.35
CA ASP A 468 12.75 19.03 22.69
C ASP A 468 13.43 18.93 21.33
N THR A 469 13.11 17.87 20.57
CA THR A 469 13.82 17.45 19.34
C THR A 469 13.97 18.56 18.30
N HIS A 470 13.09 19.56 18.35
CA HIS A 470 13.15 20.78 17.54
C HIS A 470 14.41 21.64 17.78
N CYS A 471 15.03 21.56 18.95
CA CYS A 471 16.31 22.22 19.25
C CYS A 471 17.49 21.34 18.76
N MET A 472 18.59 21.94 18.31
CA MET A 472 19.86 21.23 18.01
C MET A 472 19.72 19.87 17.27
N LEU A 473 18.77 19.76 16.33
CA LEU A 473 18.35 18.48 15.72
C LEU A 473 19.53 17.65 15.21
N SER A 474 20.45 18.28 14.44
CA SER A 474 21.63 17.60 13.90
C SER A 474 22.52 17.02 14.99
N HIS A 475 22.69 17.73 16.12
CA HIS A 475 23.49 17.24 17.23
C HIS A 475 22.86 16.03 17.92
N ARG A 476 21.53 16.03 18.07
CA ARG A 476 20.77 14.93 18.67
C ARG A 476 20.76 13.68 17.81
N ILE A 477 20.73 13.85 16.49
CA ILE A 477 20.90 12.74 15.54
C ILE A 477 22.29 12.10 15.71
N GLU A 478 23.36 12.90 15.83
CA GLU A 478 24.70 12.35 16.07
C GLU A 478 24.78 11.61 17.41
N ILE A 479 24.18 12.15 18.49
CA ILE A 479 24.10 11.45 19.77
C ILE A 479 23.39 10.10 19.62
N ALA A 480 22.23 10.06 18.96
CA ALA A 480 21.42 8.86 18.81
C ALA A 480 22.15 7.70 18.10
N LYS A 481 23.10 7.99 17.20
CA LYS A 481 23.91 6.96 16.52
C LYS A 481 24.75 6.11 17.47
N HIS A 482 24.99 6.58 18.70
CA HIS A 482 25.75 5.84 19.71
C HIS A 482 24.89 4.87 20.53
N PHE A 483 23.58 4.81 20.30
CA PHE A 483 22.63 3.99 21.05
C PHE A 483 22.05 2.86 20.19
N ASP A 484 21.64 1.79 20.85
CA ASP A 484 21.04 0.61 20.22
C ASP A 484 19.52 0.78 20.03
N TYR A 485 18.91 1.69 20.80
CA TYR A 485 17.49 2.07 20.71
C TYR A 485 17.31 3.57 21.02
N THR A 486 16.50 4.27 20.23
CA THR A 486 16.24 5.71 20.40
C THR A 486 14.75 5.99 20.52
N PHE A 487 14.35 6.61 21.62
CA PHE A 487 13.00 7.09 21.84
C PHE A 487 12.92 8.61 21.68
N LEU A 488 11.91 9.09 20.95
CA LEU A 488 11.67 10.51 20.72
C LEU A 488 10.36 10.94 21.38
N ALA A 489 10.35 12.11 22.02
CA ALA A 489 9.13 12.70 22.57
C ALA A 489 8.19 13.25 21.48
N GLN A 490 8.75 13.82 20.41
CA GLN A 490 8.01 14.45 19.30
C GLN A 490 8.01 13.56 18.04
N PRO A 491 6.84 13.12 17.53
CA PRO A 491 6.77 12.13 16.45
C PRO A 491 7.17 12.67 15.08
N THR A 492 6.96 13.96 14.76
CA THR A 492 7.28 14.51 13.43
C THR A 492 8.77 14.40 13.09
N TYR A 493 9.65 14.36 14.09
CA TYR A 493 11.08 14.30 13.87
C TYR A 493 11.62 12.88 13.61
N MET A 494 10.80 11.82 13.79
CA MET A 494 11.27 10.42 13.68
C MET A 494 11.96 10.12 12.34
N GLN A 495 11.39 10.58 11.23
CA GLN A 495 11.92 10.27 9.90
C GLN A 495 13.33 10.84 9.71
N HIS A 496 13.65 12.00 10.29
CA HIS A 496 14.99 12.57 10.23
C HIS A 496 16.05 11.69 10.88
N PHE A 497 15.70 10.94 11.94
CA PHE A 497 16.61 10.01 12.59
C PHE A 497 16.77 8.73 11.76
N VAL A 498 15.67 8.21 11.20
CA VAL A 498 15.66 7.03 10.33
C VAL A 498 16.50 7.28 9.08
N ASP A 499 16.30 8.42 8.40
CA ASP A 499 17.04 8.79 7.19
C ASP A 499 18.53 8.98 7.45
N ALA A 500 18.89 9.40 8.68
CA ALA A 500 20.27 9.54 9.12
C ALA A 500 20.93 8.22 9.55
N GLY A 501 20.22 7.09 9.43
CA GLY A 501 20.73 5.75 9.72
C GLY A 501 20.73 5.37 11.21
N VAL A 502 19.95 6.06 12.04
CA VAL A 502 19.77 5.68 13.46
C VAL A 502 18.94 4.40 13.55
N LYS A 503 19.39 3.44 14.36
CA LYS A 503 18.74 2.13 14.50
C LYS A 503 17.66 2.17 15.58
N ASN A 504 16.59 1.40 15.37
CA ASN A 504 15.50 1.20 16.34
C ASN A 504 14.95 2.51 16.94
N VAL A 505 14.39 3.36 16.08
CA VAL A 505 13.79 4.66 16.46
C VAL A 505 12.30 4.46 16.75
N ALA A 506 11.82 4.95 17.89
CA ALA A 506 10.40 4.91 18.25
C ALA A 506 9.89 6.20 18.90
N TRP A 507 8.60 6.48 18.71
CA TRP A 507 7.91 7.54 19.43
C TRP A 507 7.50 7.07 20.82
N LEU A 508 7.86 7.84 21.85
CA LEU A 508 7.39 7.65 23.21
C LEU A 508 7.02 9.02 23.79
N PRO A 509 5.72 9.35 23.87
CA PRO A 509 5.30 10.68 24.31
C PRO A 509 5.69 10.97 25.76
N LEU A 510 5.69 12.25 26.13
CA LEU A 510 5.91 12.67 27.52
C LEU A 510 4.75 12.19 28.44
N GLY A 511 4.88 12.46 29.73
CA GLY A 511 3.87 12.10 30.72
C GLY A 511 3.87 13.02 31.94
N CYS A 512 3.02 12.70 32.90
CA CYS A 512 2.94 13.36 34.20
C CYS A 512 3.45 12.44 35.32
N SER A 513 3.85 13.04 36.44
CA SER A 513 4.12 12.32 37.70
C SER A 513 2.88 12.40 38.59
N PRO A 514 2.23 11.28 38.92
CA PRO A 514 1.12 11.27 39.86
C PRO A 514 1.51 11.82 41.23
N GLU A 515 2.73 11.53 41.70
CA GLU A 515 3.22 11.97 43.02
C GLU A 515 3.31 13.49 43.14
N LEU A 516 3.71 14.16 42.05
CA LEU A 516 3.84 15.61 42.02
C LEU A 516 2.48 16.31 41.89
N HIS A 517 1.55 15.74 41.11
CA HIS A 517 0.27 16.37 40.77
C HIS A 517 -0.90 15.88 41.64
N HIS A 518 -0.67 14.93 42.55
CA HIS A 518 -1.64 14.53 43.56
C HIS A 518 -1.71 15.56 44.68
N ILE A 519 -2.42 16.64 44.42
CA ILE A 519 -2.68 17.73 45.36
C ILE A 519 -4.11 17.60 45.85
N GLU A 520 -4.31 17.69 47.16
CA GLU A 520 -5.63 17.74 47.79
C GLU A 520 -6.51 18.81 47.13
N PRO A 521 -7.82 18.57 46.94
CA PRO A 521 -8.70 19.54 46.32
C PRO A 521 -8.57 20.93 46.95
N GLN A 522 -8.23 21.92 46.13
CA GLN A 522 -8.10 23.32 46.55
C GLN A 522 -9.11 24.20 45.81
N GLU A 523 -9.39 25.37 46.38
CA GLU A 523 -10.14 26.41 45.69
C GLU A 523 -9.34 26.89 44.46
N ARG A 524 -10.02 26.99 43.31
CA ARG A 524 -9.41 27.46 42.06
C ARG A 524 -9.40 28.99 42.00
N VAL A 525 -8.40 29.58 42.63
CA VAL A 525 -8.26 31.04 42.79
C VAL A 525 -7.80 31.78 41.54
N TYR A 526 -7.15 31.11 40.57
CA TYR A 526 -6.72 31.74 39.31
C TYR A 526 -7.67 31.37 38.16
N ASP A 527 -8.01 32.34 37.32
CA ASP A 527 -8.80 32.09 36.11
C ASP A 527 -7.95 31.41 35.03
N VAL A 528 -6.73 31.91 34.81
CA VAL A 528 -5.81 31.41 33.78
C VAL A 528 -4.39 31.33 34.30
N ALA A 529 -3.70 30.22 34.01
CA ALA A 529 -2.28 30.05 34.32
C ALA A 529 -1.43 29.65 33.12
N PHE A 530 -0.19 30.14 33.10
CA PHE A 530 0.87 29.68 32.22
C PHE A 530 2.16 29.49 33.02
N VAL A 531 2.70 28.27 33.04
CA VAL A 531 4.02 28.03 33.66
C VAL A 531 5.02 27.62 32.60
N GLY A 532 6.12 28.38 32.48
CA GLY A 532 7.23 28.06 31.58
C GLY A 532 8.06 29.27 31.15
N GLY A 533 8.96 29.03 30.19
CA GLY A 533 9.85 30.05 29.64
C GLY A 533 9.11 31.10 28.82
N ILE A 534 9.21 32.36 29.23
CA ILE A 534 8.76 33.53 28.48
C ILE A 534 9.97 34.12 27.73
N PRO A 535 9.94 34.23 26.40
CA PRO A 535 11.02 34.84 25.63
C PRO A 535 11.21 36.33 25.95
N GLU A 536 12.46 36.78 25.93
CA GLU A 536 12.80 38.21 26.10
C GLU A 536 12.42 39.05 24.87
N ASP A 537 12.48 38.44 23.68
CA ASP A 537 12.06 39.08 22.44
C ASP A 537 10.56 39.38 22.45
N LYS A 538 10.21 40.66 22.38
CA LYS A 538 8.81 41.12 22.33
C LYS A 538 8.10 40.74 21.03
N ASN A 539 8.86 40.39 19.98
CA ASN A 539 8.28 39.97 18.70
C ASN A 539 7.90 38.49 18.65
N ASP A 540 8.36 37.70 19.62
CA ASP A 540 8.06 36.27 19.73
C ASP A 540 6.54 36.01 19.87
N ARG A 541 6.06 34.97 19.19
CA ARG A 541 4.64 34.58 19.17
C ARG A 541 4.11 34.27 20.57
N ARG A 542 4.83 33.42 21.31
CA ARG A 542 4.43 33.01 22.65
C ARG A 542 4.40 34.22 23.58
N ARG A 543 5.39 35.11 23.48
CA ARG A 543 5.41 36.34 24.26
C ARG A 543 4.16 37.20 24.01
N LYS A 544 3.81 37.44 22.74
CA LYS A 544 2.63 38.23 22.36
C LYS A 544 1.32 37.65 22.91
N LEU A 545 1.13 36.34 22.78
CA LEU A 545 -0.07 35.66 23.25
C LEU A 545 -0.19 35.70 24.78
N ILE A 546 0.92 35.49 25.50
CA ILE A 546 0.94 35.61 26.96
C ILE A 546 0.62 37.04 27.39
N ASP A 547 1.26 38.05 26.79
CA ASP A 547 1.01 39.46 27.12
C ASP A 547 -0.48 39.83 26.86
N ALA A 548 -1.08 39.29 25.78
CA ALA A 548 -2.49 39.48 25.49
C ALA A 548 -3.41 38.82 26.54
N VAL A 549 -3.10 37.59 26.98
CA VAL A 549 -3.82 36.90 28.05
C VAL A 549 -3.73 37.69 29.36
N CYS A 550 -2.53 38.13 29.75
CA CYS A 550 -2.33 38.91 30.97
C CYS A 550 -3.10 40.24 30.95
N ALA A 551 -3.21 40.87 29.77
CA ALA A 551 -3.97 42.12 29.61
C ALA A 551 -5.49 41.92 29.71
N HIS A 552 -6.02 40.78 29.26
CA HIS A 552 -7.45 40.50 29.25
C HIS A 552 -7.98 39.87 30.55
N PHE A 553 -7.18 39.02 31.20
CA PHE A 553 -7.61 38.27 32.39
C PHE A 553 -6.83 38.75 33.62
N PRO A 554 -7.37 39.66 34.46
CA PRO A 554 -6.61 40.26 35.57
C PRO A 554 -6.22 39.27 36.67
N ASN A 555 -6.97 38.16 36.79
CA ASN A 555 -6.71 37.10 37.76
C ASN A 555 -5.92 35.94 37.14
N HIS A 556 -4.72 36.25 36.63
CA HIS A 556 -3.82 35.29 35.99
C HIS A 556 -2.58 35.03 36.84
N VAL A 557 -1.92 33.90 36.58
CA VAL A 557 -0.58 33.61 37.10
C VAL A 557 0.32 33.09 35.98
N VAL A 558 1.41 33.81 35.72
CA VAL A 558 2.32 33.55 34.61
C VAL A 558 3.76 33.64 35.09
N GLY A 559 4.58 32.62 34.82
CA GLY A 559 5.99 32.66 35.22
C GLY A 559 6.72 31.31 35.18
N ARG A 560 7.91 31.29 35.79
CA ARG A 560 8.70 30.07 36.04
C ARG A 560 8.62 29.77 37.53
N PHE A 561 8.26 28.53 37.87
CA PHE A 561 8.03 28.10 39.25
C PHE A 561 8.70 26.76 39.50
N TRP A 562 9.12 26.50 40.73
CA TRP A 562 9.63 25.18 41.09
C TRP A 562 8.54 24.12 40.90
N PRO A 563 8.87 22.84 40.62
CA PRO A 563 7.85 21.83 40.28
C PRO A 563 6.68 21.72 41.26
N GLU A 564 6.93 21.78 42.57
CA GLU A 564 5.90 21.74 43.60
C GLU A 564 5.04 23.01 43.66
N GLU A 565 5.61 24.17 43.30
CA GLU A 565 4.87 25.43 43.16
C GLU A 565 4.03 25.41 41.88
N MET A 566 4.60 24.93 40.77
CA MET A 566 3.91 24.74 39.49
C MET A 566 2.68 23.85 39.66
N ALA A 567 2.83 22.69 40.29
CA ALA A 567 1.73 21.76 40.48
C ALA A 567 0.61 22.40 41.31
N ARG A 568 0.96 23.13 42.38
CA ARG A 568 0.01 23.91 43.20
C ARG A 568 -0.70 24.99 42.39
N ILE A 569 0.03 25.74 41.57
CA ILE A 569 -0.54 26.77 40.69
C ILE A 569 -1.55 26.15 39.73
N TYR A 570 -1.22 25.04 39.06
CA TYR A 570 -2.15 24.36 38.17
C TYR A 570 -3.39 23.85 38.92
N ALA A 571 -3.23 23.27 40.11
CA ALA A 571 -4.36 22.82 40.92
C ALA A 571 -5.28 23.97 41.37
N GLN A 572 -4.71 25.16 41.56
CA GLN A 572 -5.41 26.40 41.89
C GLN A 572 -5.95 27.15 40.67
N SER A 573 -5.75 26.67 39.44
CA SER A 573 -6.16 27.35 38.22
C SER A 573 -7.38 26.70 37.59
N LYS A 574 -8.34 27.50 37.08
CA LYS A 574 -9.48 27.00 36.29
C LYS A 574 -9.02 26.50 34.93
N ILE A 575 -8.18 27.30 34.26
CA ILE A 575 -7.64 27.02 32.93
C ILE A 575 -6.12 27.12 32.99
N VAL A 576 -5.44 26.13 32.41
CA VAL A 576 -4.01 26.19 32.09
C VAL A 576 -3.88 26.33 30.58
N ILE A 577 -3.17 27.36 30.14
CA ILE A 577 -2.90 27.56 28.71
C ILE A 577 -1.54 26.99 28.32
N ASN A 578 -1.49 26.29 27.19
CA ASN A 578 -0.27 25.88 26.54
C ASN A 578 -0.08 26.63 25.22
N ILE A 579 1.10 27.23 25.09
CA ILE A 579 1.55 27.87 23.86
C ILE A 579 2.91 27.23 23.55
N ALA A 580 2.91 26.24 22.65
CA ALA A 580 4.10 25.47 22.31
C ALA A 580 5.16 26.34 21.60
N ALA A 581 6.45 25.97 21.74
CA ALA A 581 7.55 26.76 21.19
C ALA A 581 7.66 26.52 19.68
N ALA A 582 7.54 25.25 19.29
CA ALA A 582 7.64 24.79 17.92
C ALA A 582 6.34 24.12 17.44
N ARG A 583 5.18 24.43 18.07
CA ARG A 583 3.90 23.72 17.88
C ARG A 583 4.07 22.20 18.06
N ASP A 584 4.67 21.82 19.19
CA ASP A 584 4.94 20.44 19.57
C ASP A 584 4.45 20.11 20.98
N THR A 585 4.15 18.83 21.21
CA THR A 585 3.78 18.34 22.54
C THR A 585 4.92 18.52 23.54
N ASN A 586 4.57 19.05 24.71
CA ASN A 586 5.49 19.32 25.81
C ASN A 586 4.85 18.94 27.16
N MET A 587 5.64 19.02 28.24
CA MET A 587 5.23 18.61 29.58
C MET A 587 3.93 19.26 30.07
N ARG A 588 3.69 20.54 29.71
CA ARG A 588 2.53 21.31 30.19
C ARG A 588 1.20 20.65 29.85
N VAL A 589 1.14 19.99 28.70
CA VAL A 589 -0.07 19.28 28.24
C VAL A 589 -0.50 18.26 29.30
N TYR A 590 0.46 17.48 29.80
CA TYR A 590 0.21 16.42 30.76
C TYR A 590 0.07 16.96 32.19
N GLU A 591 0.94 17.89 32.58
CA GLU A 591 1.01 18.43 33.95
C GLU A 591 -0.24 19.27 34.31
N GLY A 592 -0.72 20.11 33.38
CA GLY A 592 -1.91 20.93 33.60
C GLY A 592 -3.17 20.08 33.80
N MET A 593 -3.35 19.06 32.95
CA MET A 593 -4.46 18.11 33.06
C MET A 593 -4.35 17.24 34.31
N ALA A 594 -3.15 16.76 34.67
CA ALA A 594 -2.95 15.92 35.86
C ALA A 594 -3.32 16.66 37.16
N SER A 595 -3.03 17.96 37.23
CA SER A 595 -3.48 18.85 38.32
C SER A 595 -4.99 19.16 38.28
N GLY A 596 -5.68 18.78 37.21
CA GLY A 596 -7.13 18.89 37.06
C GLY A 596 -7.64 20.21 36.51
N ALA A 597 -6.79 21.08 35.99
CA ALA A 597 -7.25 22.26 35.27
C ALA A 597 -7.73 21.90 33.86
N LEU A 598 -8.61 22.70 33.26
CA LEU A 598 -8.87 22.59 31.83
C LEU A 598 -7.62 23.04 31.09
N LEU A 599 -7.06 22.18 30.25
CA LEU A 599 -5.98 22.56 29.35
C LEU A 599 -6.57 23.16 28.05
N ILE A 600 -6.15 24.38 27.72
CA ILE A 600 -6.35 24.98 26.40
C ILE A 600 -4.98 25.07 25.73
N THR A 601 -4.82 24.51 24.54
CA THR A 601 -3.52 24.41 23.86
C THR A 601 -3.61 24.75 22.38
N ASP A 602 -2.53 25.25 21.80
CA ASP A 602 -2.44 25.32 20.34
C ASP A 602 -2.36 23.92 19.75
N GLU A 603 -2.78 23.80 18.49
CA GLU A 603 -2.49 22.63 17.67
C GLU A 603 -0.98 22.36 17.69
N ALA A 604 -0.63 21.12 18.05
CA ALA A 604 0.74 20.71 18.29
C ALA A 604 1.01 19.29 17.81
N ASP A 605 2.26 19.03 17.38
CA ASP A 605 2.75 17.73 16.91
C ASP A 605 2.56 16.62 17.96
N GLY A 606 1.89 15.54 17.56
CA GLY A 606 1.58 14.39 18.42
C GLY A 606 0.41 14.60 19.37
N LEU A 607 -0.32 15.74 19.30
CA LEU A 607 -1.38 16.08 20.25
C LEU A 607 -2.72 15.39 19.94
N GLU A 608 -3.19 15.49 18.69
CA GLU A 608 -4.48 14.91 18.26
C GLU A 608 -4.38 13.37 18.14
N GLU A 609 -3.17 12.81 18.06
CA GLU A 609 -2.90 11.38 18.16
C GLU A 609 -3.12 10.81 19.56
N LEU A 610 -3.00 11.64 20.59
CA LEU A 610 -3.06 11.24 22.00
C LEU A 610 -4.35 11.69 22.68
N PHE A 611 -4.93 12.82 22.26
CA PHE A 611 -6.03 13.47 22.97
C PHE A 611 -7.17 13.90 22.04
N ASN A 612 -8.39 13.78 22.54
CA ASN A 612 -9.61 14.22 21.85
C ASN A 612 -9.96 15.66 22.23
N ASP A 613 -10.07 16.54 21.23
CA ASP A 613 -10.51 17.93 21.40
C ASP A 613 -11.97 18.00 21.88
N GLY A 614 -12.24 18.82 22.90
CA GLY A 614 -13.56 18.96 23.54
C GLY A 614 -13.93 17.83 24.51
N GLU A 615 -13.04 16.84 24.68
CA GLU A 615 -13.20 15.73 25.63
C GLU A 615 -12.10 15.71 26.69
N HIS A 616 -10.83 15.67 26.29
CA HIS A 616 -9.69 15.64 27.22
C HIS A 616 -9.09 17.03 27.46
N LEU A 617 -9.02 17.82 26.40
CA LEU A 617 -8.47 19.17 26.35
C LEU A 617 -9.21 20.00 25.30
N VAL A 618 -8.82 21.26 25.13
CA VAL A 618 -9.36 22.14 24.09
C VAL A 618 -8.23 22.65 23.20
N ILE A 619 -8.41 22.52 21.88
CA ILE A 619 -7.44 22.95 20.87
C ILE A 619 -7.91 24.24 20.20
N TYR A 620 -7.03 25.25 20.15
CA TYR A 620 -7.24 26.43 19.31
C TYR A 620 -6.33 26.38 18.08
N ARG A 621 -6.89 26.70 16.90
CA ARG A 621 -6.19 26.55 15.60
C ARG A 621 -5.58 27.86 15.14
N HIS A 622 -6.24 28.99 15.42
CA HIS A 622 -5.73 30.32 15.11
C HIS A 622 -5.44 31.09 16.39
N ASP A 623 -4.37 31.88 16.37
CA ASP A 623 -3.88 32.63 17.54
C ASP A 623 -4.95 33.61 18.09
N GLU A 624 -5.80 34.14 17.20
CA GLU A 624 -6.96 34.98 17.53
C GLU A 624 -8.08 34.26 18.29
N ASP A 625 -8.15 32.93 18.21
CA ASP A 625 -9.17 32.12 18.89
C ASP A 625 -8.90 31.93 20.38
N LEU A 626 -7.66 32.17 20.84
CA LEU A 626 -7.24 31.86 22.21
C LEU A 626 -8.07 32.61 23.26
N ILE A 627 -8.20 33.93 23.13
CA ILE A 627 -8.93 34.76 24.10
C ILE A 627 -10.42 34.40 24.12
N PRO A 628 -11.15 34.35 22.99
CA PRO A 628 -12.55 33.92 22.97
C PRO A 628 -12.78 32.51 23.55
N THR A 629 -11.82 31.60 23.32
CA THR A 629 -11.91 30.24 23.84
C THR A 629 -11.79 30.21 25.36
N ILE A 630 -10.86 30.98 25.94
CA ILE A 630 -10.74 31.13 27.40
C ILE A 630 -12.03 31.72 27.97
N GLU A 631 -12.56 32.80 27.39
CA GLU A 631 -13.80 33.45 27.86
C GLU A 631 -14.98 32.46 27.88
N ARG A 632 -15.14 31.68 26.80
CA ARG A 632 -16.18 30.66 26.69
C ARG A 632 -16.15 29.67 27.84
N PHE A 633 -14.97 29.13 28.17
CA PHE A 633 -14.84 28.11 29.22
C PHE A 633 -14.76 28.68 30.63
N LEU A 634 -14.46 29.98 30.80
CA LEU A 634 -14.68 30.66 32.07
C LEU A 634 -16.17 30.93 32.35
N ALA A 635 -16.98 31.11 31.30
CA ALA A 635 -18.43 31.32 31.42
C ALA A 635 -19.24 30.02 31.62
N ASP A 636 -18.70 28.86 31.22
CA ASP A 636 -19.36 27.55 31.31
C ASP A 636 -18.59 26.58 32.24
N ASP A 637 -18.91 26.66 33.53
CA ASP A 637 -18.30 25.84 34.58
C ASP A 637 -18.54 24.35 34.39
N GLU A 638 -19.74 23.96 33.95
CA GLU A 638 -20.13 22.55 33.81
C GLU A 638 -19.30 21.87 32.71
N THR A 639 -19.27 22.47 31.52
CA THR A 639 -18.49 21.93 30.41
C THR A 639 -16.99 21.98 30.71
N ARG A 640 -16.48 23.07 31.30
CA ARG A 640 -15.07 23.18 31.70
C ARG A 640 -14.67 22.06 32.65
N MET A 641 -15.43 21.84 33.72
CA MET A 641 -15.13 20.81 34.72
C MET A 641 -15.24 19.40 34.13
N ARG A 642 -16.23 19.15 33.26
CA ARG A 642 -16.37 17.85 32.58
C ARG A 642 -15.12 17.50 31.78
N ILE A 643 -14.65 18.43 30.95
CA ILE A 643 -13.45 18.23 30.12
C ILE A 643 -12.20 18.11 31.02
N ALA A 644 -12.05 18.98 32.02
CA ALA A 644 -10.91 18.94 32.94
C ALA A 644 -10.83 17.61 33.72
N HIS A 645 -11.97 17.08 34.19
CA HIS A 645 -12.02 15.78 34.87
C HIS A 645 -11.71 14.61 33.94
N ALA A 646 -12.27 14.63 32.72
CA ALA A 646 -11.98 13.60 31.72
C ALA A 646 -10.49 13.62 31.33
N GLY A 647 -9.93 14.79 31.03
CA GLY A 647 -8.51 14.99 30.78
C GLY A 647 -7.63 14.49 31.92
N LYS A 648 -7.95 14.86 33.17
CA LYS A 648 -7.23 14.39 34.37
C LYS A 648 -7.26 12.86 34.51
N ALA A 649 -8.44 12.25 34.40
CA ALA A 649 -8.59 10.81 34.52
C ALA A 649 -7.75 10.09 33.45
N PHE A 650 -7.83 10.57 32.21
CA PHE A 650 -7.13 10.01 31.07
C PHE A 650 -5.60 10.13 31.18
N VAL A 651 -5.06 11.30 31.55
CA VAL A 651 -3.59 11.43 31.70
C VAL A 651 -3.05 10.64 32.88
N LEU A 652 -3.81 10.46 33.96
CA LEU A 652 -3.38 9.68 35.11
C LEU A 652 -3.46 8.17 34.87
N SER A 653 -4.32 7.69 33.97
CA SER A 653 -4.36 6.27 33.60
C SER A 653 -3.37 5.94 32.47
N GLU A 654 -3.30 6.77 31.44
CA GLU A 654 -2.59 6.45 30.19
C GLU A 654 -1.26 7.21 30.02
N HIS A 655 -1.08 8.37 30.66
CA HIS A 655 0.05 9.26 30.39
C HIS A 655 0.90 9.58 31.63
N THR A 656 1.21 8.57 32.44
CA THR A 656 2.16 8.67 33.55
C THR A 656 3.55 8.16 33.18
N TYR A 657 4.59 8.64 33.86
CA TYR A 657 5.95 8.13 33.64
C TYR A 657 6.10 6.65 34.02
N ASP A 658 5.31 6.13 34.96
CA ASP A 658 5.20 4.69 35.23
C ASP A 658 4.83 3.89 33.98
N VAL A 659 3.87 4.40 33.21
CA VAL A 659 3.44 3.79 31.95
C VAL A 659 4.53 3.94 30.88
N ARG A 660 5.19 5.10 30.78
CA ARG A 660 6.30 5.31 29.82
C ARG A 660 7.47 4.36 30.03
N ILE A 661 7.89 4.17 31.28
CA ILE A 661 8.95 3.23 31.63
C ILE A 661 8.57 1.82 31.24
N ARG A 662 7.34 1.39 31.54
CA ARG A 662 6.87 0.05 31.22
C ARG A 662 6.92 -0.22 29.71
N LEU A 663 6.41 0.72 28.91
CA LEU A 663 6.41 0.63 27.45
C LEU A 663 7.83 0.63 26.88
N MET A 664 8.67 1.56 27.35
CA MET A 664 10.07 1.65 26.95
C MET A 664 10.80 0.32 27.17
N LEU A 665 10.69 -0.25 28.37
CA LEU A 665 11.36 -1.51 28.70
C LEU A 665 10.80 -2.68 27.89
N ALA A 666 9.49 -2.76 27.67
CA ALA A 666 8.89 -3.80 26.83
C ALA A 666 9.42 -3.75 25.39
N MET A 667 9.43 -2.58 24.77
CA MET A 667 9.90 -2.38 23.39
C MET A 667 11.41 -2.67 23.24
N VAL A 668 12.21 -2.22 24.22
CA VAL A 668 13.65 -2.49 24.24
C VAL A 668 13.91 -3.98 24.35
N LEU A 669 13.28 -4.66 25.31
CA LEU A 669 13.50 -6.09 25.51
C LEU A 669 12.99 -6.92 24.32
N GLU A 670 11.85 -6.57 23.71
CA GLU A 670 11.33 -7.25 22.50
C GLU A 670 12.29 -7.09 21.31
N SER A 671 12.71 -5.86 21.01
CA SER A 671 13.59 -5.59 19.86
C SER A 671 14.97 -6.22 19.97
N LEU A 672 15.44 -6.44 21.19
CA LEU A 672 16.71 -7.12 21.48
C LEU A 672 16.56 -8.66 21.50
N GLY A 673 15.38 -9.18 21.16
CA GLY A 673 15.09 -10.62 21.20
C GLY A 673 15.01 -11.19 22.62
N LEU A 674 14.93 -10.32 23.64
CA LEU A 674 14.81 -10.69 25.05
C LEU A 674 13.34 -10.85 25.48
N LEU A 675 12.38 -10.35 24.69
CA LEU A 675 10.95 -10.64 24.75
C LEU A 675 10.44 -11.12 23.38
N GLY A 676 10.88 -12.30 22.95
CA GLY A 676 10.30 -13.05 21.84
C GLY A 676 9.85 -14.41 22.36
N GLY A 677 8.65 -14.45 22.95
CA GLY A 677 8.22 -15.60 23.73
C GLY A 677 7.89 -16.81 22.86
N TYR A 678 8.79 -17.79 22.87
CA TYR A 678 8.53 -19.18 22.51
C TYR A 678 7.63 -19.91 23.53
N GLN A 679 7.05 -19.16 24.48
CA GLN A 679 6.27 -19.68 25.60
C GLN A 679 4.91 -18.98 25.68
N GLY A 680 3.84 -19.74 25.92
CA GLY A 680 2.51 -19.21 26.21
C GLY A 680 1.82 -18.47 25.05
N GLU A 681 1.03 -17.46 25.39
CA GLU A 681 0.16 -16.69 24.48
C GLU A 681 0.93 -15.93 23.38
N SER A 682 2.16 -15.49 23.64
CA SER A 682 2.94 -14.66 22.71
C SER A 682 3.29 -15.35 21.39
N ARG A 683 3.26 -16.69 21.34
CA ARG A 683 3.49 -17.47 20.10
C ARG A 683 2.45 -17.17 19.02
N PHE A 684 1.26 -16.70 19.40
CA PHE A 684 0.13 -16.41 18.50
C PHE A 684 -0.04 -14.92 18.19
N ASN A 685 0.86 -14.05 18.68
CA ASN A 685 0.88 -12.64 18.32
C ASN A 685 1.52 -12.44 16.95
N ARG A 686 1.23 -11.33 16.26
CA ARG A 686 1.88 -11.01 14.97
C ARG A 686 3.40 -10.96 15.14
N GLY A 687 4.14 -11.64 14.27
CA GLY A 687 5.60 -11.76 14.38
C GLY A 687 6.06 -12.85 15.36
N GLY A 688 5.15 -13.44 16.14
CA GLY A 688 5.41 -14.62 16.95
C GLY A 688 5.55 -15.89 16.11
N TYR A 689 5.95 -17.00 16.75
CA TYR A 689 6.28 -18.27 16.11
C TYR A 689 5.22 -18.74 15.07
N TYR A 690 3.93 -18.69 15.42
CA TYR A 690 2.86 -19.12 14.50
C TYR A 690 2.45 -18.05 13.48
N ARG A 691 2.94 -16.81 13.57
CA ARG A 691 2.48 -15.69 12.72
C ARG A 691 3.64 -14.93 12.08
N SER A 692 4.57 -15.68 11.50
CA SER A 692 5.75 -15.17 10.82
C SER A 692 5.60 -15.20 9.29
N PRO A 693 5.99 -14.14 8.56
CA PRO A 693 5.92 -14.10 7.09
C PRO A 693 7.07 -14.84 6.39
N ARG A 694 8.10 -15.32 7.11
CA ARG A 694 9.23 -16.13 6.60
C ARG A 694 9.78 -15.69 5.22
N PRO A 695 10.25 -14.43 5.08
CA PRO A 695 10.68 -13.88 3.78
C PRO A 695 11.83 -14.66 3.14
N GLU A 696 12.71 -15.27 3.94
CA GLU A 696 13.80 -16.14 3.50
C GLU A 696 13.28 -17.41 2.81
N LEU A 697 12.26 -18.07 3.36
CA LEU A 697 11.60 -19.22 2.74
C LEU A 697 10.78 -18.80 1.53
N ALA A 698 10.10 -17.65 1.62
CA ALA A 698 9.27 -17.13 0.53
C ALA A 698 10.11 -16.96 -0.74
N ARG A 699 11.34 -16.43 -0.66
CA ARG A 699 12.24 -16.26 -1.81
C ARG A 699 12.57 -17.56 -2.55
N GLN A 700 12.42 -18.70 -1.91
CA GLN A 700 12.65 -20.01 -2.52
C GLN A 700 11.47 -20.49 -3.38
N VAL A 701 10.27 -19.93 -3.18
CA VAL A 701 9.08 -20.20 -4.00
C VAL A 701 9.21 -19.49 -5.35
N PRO A 702 9.26 -20.20 -6.49
CA PRO A 702 9.43 -19.59 -7.80
C PRO A 702 8.25 -18.70 -8.20
N LYS A 703 8.50 -17.71 -9.05
CA LYS A 703 7.49 -16.71 -9.44
C LYS A 703 6.33 -17.27 -10.28
N HIS A 704 6.51 -18.42 -10.92
CA HIS A 704 5.46 -19.04 -11.77
C HIS A 704 4.39 -19.77 -10.96
N VAL A 705 4.61 -20.02 -9.67
CA VAL A 705 3.69 -20.76 -8.79
C VAL A 705 2.34 -20.04 -8.72
N GLN A 706 1.25 -20.78 -8.91
CA GLN A 706 -0.12 -20.26 -8.86
C GLN A 706 -0.99 -20.96 -7.80
N ARG A 707 -0.70 -22.23 -7.46
CA ARG A 707 -1.48 -23.07 -6.55
C ARG A 707 -0.57 -23.72 -5.51
N LEU A 708 -0.56 -23.18 -4.31
CA LEU A 708 0.36 -23.57 -3.25
C LEU A 708 -0.34 -24.25 -2.06
N LEU A 709 0.29 -25.31 -1.53
CA LEU A 709 -0.07 -25.91 -0.24
C LEU A 709 1.01 -25.61 0.79
N ASP A 710 0.65 -24.94 1.88
CA ASP A 710 1.51 -24.63 3.02
C ASP A 710 1.27 -25.62 4.17
N VAL A 711 2.19 -26.54 4.39
CA VAL A 711 2.11 -27.56 5.45
C VAL A 711 2.79 -27.00 6.69
N GLY A 712 2.05 -26.96 7.81
CA GLY A 712 2.46 -26.24 9.02
C GLY A 712 2.25 -24.73 8.89
N CYS A 713 1.12 -24.31 8.33
CA CYS A 713 0.91 -22.92 7.90
C CYS A 713 0.81 -21.89 9.03
N GLY A 714 0.79 -22.33 10.29
CA GLY A 714 0.61 -21.45 11.43
C GLY A 714 -0.68 -20.65 11.31
N GLY A 715 -0.59 -19.33 11.49
CA GLY A 715 -1.68 -18.37 11.32
C GLY A 715 -1.90 -17.89 9.88
N GLY A 716 -1.13 -18.42 8.91
CA GLY A 716 -1.29 -18.15 7.48
C GLY A 716 -0.52 -16.92 6.95
N GLU A 717 0.27 -16.24 7.79
CA GLU A 717 1.03 -15.05 7.37
C GLU A 717 2.03 -15.30 6.23
N PHE A 718 2.69 -16.47 6.22
CA PHE A 718 3.58 -16.87 5.13
C PHE A 718 2.79 -17.03 3.82
N GLY A 719 1.72 -17.82 3.81
CA GLY A 719 0.87 -18.00 2.64
C GLY A 719 0.29 -16.68 2.11
N LEU A 720 -0.15 -15.79 3.01
CA LEU A 720 -0.63 -14.45 2.65
C LEU A 720 0.47 -13.60 1.98
N SER A 721 1.73 -13.73 2.43
CA SER A 721 2.86 -13.05 1.80
C SER A 721 3.08 -13.48 0.34
N LEU A 722 2.80 -14.75 0.03
CA LEU A 722 2.92 -15.30 -1.32
C LEU A 722 1.74 -14.89 -2.22
N LYS A 723 0.53 -14.76 -1.68
CA LYS A 723 -0.61 -14.19 -2.43
C LYS A 723 -0.30 -12.78 -2.93
N ARG A 724 0.35 -11.95 -2.11
CA ARG A 724 0.82 -10.60 -2.52
C ARG A 724 1.86 -10.62 -3.64
N ARG A 725 2.51 -11.77 -3.88
CA ARG A 725 3.47 -11.98 -4.98
C ARG A 725 2.82 -12.59 -6.23
N GLY A 726 1.50 -12.76 -6.25
CA GLY A 726 0.74 -13.25 -7.41
C GLY A 726 0.36 -14.73 -7.36
N VAL A 727 0.54 -15.43 -6.23
CA VAL A 727 0.00 -16.80 -6.05
C VAL A 727 -1.52 -16.71 -5.90
N ARG A 728 -2.26 -17.35 -6.81
CA ARG A 728 -3.73 -17.20 -6.89
C ARG A 728 -4.47 -17.99 -5.83
N TYR A 729 -3.97 -19.17 -5.47
CA TYR A 729 -4.62 -20.08 -4.54
C TYR A 729 -3.62 -20.62 -3.53
N VAL A 730 -3.90 -20.45 -2.25
CA VAL A 730 -3.09 -20.94 -1.14
C VAL A 730 -3.96 -21.72 -0.15
N ALA A 731 -3.68 -23.01 -0.04
CA ALA A 731 -4.25 -23.89 0.98
C ALA A 731 -3.24 -24.10 2.13
N GLY A 732 -3.72 -24.23 3.36
CA GLY A 732 -2.89 -24.52 4.54
C GLY A 732 -3.28 -25.82 5.25
N ILE A 733 -2.31 -26.52 5.84
CA ILE A 733 -2.55 -27.59 6.83
C ILE A 733 -1.89 -27.19 8.13
N GLU A 734 -2.63 -27.21 9.23
CA GLU A 734 -2.12 -26.87 10.56
C GLU A 734 -2.67 -27.84 11.62
N VAL A 735 -1.83 -28.26 12.56
CA VAL A 735 -2.19 -29.22 13.61
C VAL A 735 -2.68 -28.51 14.88
N VAL A 736 -2.24 -27.27 15.10
CA VAL A 736 -2.61 -26.44 16.25
C VAL A 736 -3.88 -25.67 15.95
N GLU A 737 -4.98 -26.07 16.58
CA GLU A 737 -6.33 -25.53 16.37
C GLU A 737 -6.41 -23.98 16.41
N ARG A 738 -5.68 -23.35 17.34
CA ARG A 738 -5.66 -21.89 17.44
C ARG A 738 -4.95 -21.22 16.26
N ALA A 739 -3.83 -21.77 15.82
CA ALA A 739 -3.11 -21.25 14.65
C ALA A 739 -3.94 -21.49 13.38
N TRP A 740 -4.50 -22.69 13.22
CA TRP A 740 -5.43 -23.02 12.14
C TRP A 740 -6.62 -22.04 12.07
N SER A 741 -7.21 -21.68 13.21
CA SER A 741 -8.34 -20.74 13.25
C SER A 741 -7.98 -19.36 12.67
N LEU A 742 -6.73 -18.93 12.83
CA LEU A 742 -6.20 -17.71 12.21
C LEU A 742 -5.93 -17.92 10.72
N ALA A 743 -5.28 -19.03 10.34
CA ALA A 743 -5.03 -19.37 8.93
C ALA A 743 -6.31 -19.48 8.12
N LYS A 744 -7.38 -20.02 8.69
CA LYS A 744 -8.71 -20.11 8.06
C LYS A 744 -9.29 -18.75 7.68
N GLN A 745 -8.89 -17.68 8.39
CA GLN A 745 -9.30 -16.31 8.07
C GLN A 745 -8.38 -15.64 7.03
N ALA A 746 -7.16 -16.17 6.85
CA ALA A 746 -6.10 -15.55 6.06
C ALA A 746 -5.86 -16.21 4.68
N LEU A 747 -6.11 -17.51 4.56
CA LEU A 747 -5.84 -18.33 3.38
C LEU A 747 -7.12 -18.69 2.60
N ASP A 748 -6.98 -19.19 1.37
CA ASP A 748 -8.14 -19.61 0.54
C ASP A 748 -8.81 -20.85 1.13
N ASP A 749 -8.00 -21.79 1.62
CA ASP A 749 -8.45 -22.97 2.36
C ASP A 749 -7.48 -23.28 3.51
N ALA A 750 -8.00 -23.78 4.62
CA ALA A 750 -7.18 -24.22 5.76
C ALA A 750 -7.76 -25.47 6.41
N VAL A 751 -6.95 -26.50 6.56
CA VAL A 751 -7.36 -27.81 7.10
C VAL A 751 -6.69 -28.04 8.45
N LEU A 752 -7.50 -28.33 9.47
CA LEU A 752 -7.01 -28.74 10.78
C LEU A 752 -6.68 -30.23 10.73
N GLY A 753 -5.43 -30.60 10.95
CA GLY A 753 -5.05 -32.01 10.97
C GLY A 753 -3.56 -32.27 11.12
N ASN A 754 -3.23 -33.48 11.62
CA ASN A 754 -1.86 -33.97 11.67
C ASN A 754 -1.50 -34.61 10.32
N ILE A 755 -0.47 -34.06 9.65
CA ILE A 755 -0.03 -34.50 8.33
C ILE A 755 0.45 -35.96 8.29
N GLU A 756 0.85 -36.60 9.39
CA GLU A 756 1.22 -38.02 9.37
C GLU A 756 -0.01 -38.91 9.17
N HIS A 757 -1.11 -38.62 9.88
CA HIS A 757 -2.26 -39.53 9.98
C HIS A 757 -3.47 -39.12 9.14
N MET A 758 -3.60 -37.85 8.77
CA MET A 758 -4.77 -37.38 8.04
C MET A 758 -4.81 -37.89 6.59
N ALA A 759 -6.02 -38.08 6.08
CA ALA A 759 -6.28 -38.12 4.64
C ALA A 759 -6.27 -36.68 4.11
N LEU A 760 -5.62 -36.46 2.97
CA LEU A 760 -5.56 -35.14 2.35
C LEU A 760 -6.86 -34.87 1.59
N PRO A 761 -7.58 -33.76 1.86
CA PRO A 761 -8.84 -33.43 1.21
C PRO A 761 -8.64 -32.76 -0.16
N PHE A 762 -7.56 -33.09 -0.86
CA PHE A 762 -7.17 -32.49 -2.14
C PHE A 762 -7.05 -33.57 -3.20
N GLU A 763 -7.32 -33.22 -4.45
CA GLU A 763 -7.12 -34.13 -5.59
C GLU A 763 -5.62 -34.29 -5.90
N GLU A 764 -5.23 -35.44 -6.45
CA GLU A 764 -3.84 -35.64 -6.91
C GLU A 764 -3.49 -34.63 -8.01
N GLY A 765 -2.29 -34.05 -7.95
CA GLY A 765 -1.85 -33.02 -8.92
C GLY A 765 -2.49 -31.63 -8.78
N THR A 766 -3.15 -31.33 -7.65
CA THR A 766 -3.79 -30.02 -7.40
C THR A 766 -2.79 -28.87 -7.35
N PHE A 767 -1.61 -29.08 -6.77
CA PHE A 767 -0.68 -28.00 -6.43
C PHE A 767 0.53 -27.98 -7.36
N ASP A 768 0.95 -26.77 -7.77
CA ASP A 768 2.21 -26.55 -8.48
C ASP A 768 3.37 -26.27 -7.51
N CYS A 769 3.08 -25.97 -6.24
CA CYS A 769 4.06 -25.87 -5.18
C CYS A 769 3.52 -26.40 -3.83
N ILE A 770 4.36 -27.11 -3.08
CA ILE A 770 4.10 -27.49 -1.69
C ILE A 770 5.23 -26.95 -0.81
N VAL A 771 4.91 -26.33 0.32
CA VAL A 771 5.89 -25.82 1.27
C VAL A 771 5.83 -26.61 2.58
N CYS A 772 6.98 -26.93 3.14
CA CYS A 772 7.14 -27.46 4.50
C CYS A 772 8.19 -26.60 5.23
N GLY A 773 7.72 -25.59 5.96
CA GLY A 773 8.58 -24.67 6.70
C GLY A 773 8.74 -25.10 8.15
N ASP A 774 9.83 -25.80 8.48
CA ASP A 774 10.11 -26.30 9.84
C ASP A 774 9.02 -27.27 10.36
N VAL A 775 8.69 -28.28 9.55
CA VAL A 775 7.67 -29.31 9.88
C VAL A 775 8.26 -30.71 10.01
N LEU A 776 9.20 -31.06 9.14
CA LEU A 776 9.63 -32.46 8.94
C LEU A 776 10.39 -33.02 10.14
N GLU A 777 11.08 -32.16 10.88
CA GLU A 777 11.79 -32.46 12.11
C GLU A 777 10.88 -32.83 13.29
N HIS A 778 9.61 -32.43 13.23
CA HIS A 778 8.59 -32.78 14.22
C HIS A 778 7.89 -34.11 13.93
N LEU A 779 8.14 -34.73 12.78
CA LEU A 779 7.43 -35.94 12.34
C LEU A 779 8.17 -37.22 12.74
N VAL A 780 7.42 -38.29 13.01
CA VAL A 780 7.99 -39.62 13.25
C VAL A 780 8.56 -40.18 11.95
N GLU A 781 7.78 -40.12 10.86
CA GLU A 781 8.11 -40.68 9.54
C GLU A 781 8.09 -39.61 8.42
N PRO A 782 9.05 -38.65 8.41
CA PRO A 782 9.01 -37.51 7.49
C PRO A 782 9.06 -37.90 6.01
N ALA A 783 9.79 -38.96 5.66
CA ALA A 783 9.84 -39.46 4.27
C ALA A 783 8.47 -39.96 3.79
N GLN A 784 7.69 -40.59 4.67
CA GLN A 784 6.35 -41.07 4.34
C GLN A 784 5.36 -39.91 4.16
N ALA A 785 5.45 -38.88 5.02
CA ALA A 785 4.66 -37.66 4.89
C ALA A 785 4.95 -36.91 3.59
N LEU A 786 6.24 -36.71 3.26
CA LEU A 786 6.65 -36.11 1.98
C LEU A 786 6.16 -36.92 0.77
N ARG A 787 6.26 -38.26 0.80
CA ARG A 787 5.75 -39.12 -0.28
C ARG A 787 4.24 -38.96 -0.45
N LYS A 788 3.50 -38.78 0.65
CA LYS A 788 2.06 -38.50 0.62
C LYS A 788 1.78 -37.14 -0.03
N LEU A 789 2.52 -36.10 0.35
CA LEU A 789 2.40 -34.74 -0.22
C LEU A 789 2.76 -34.70 -1.70
N ALA A 790 3.82 -35.41 -2.12
CA ALA A 790 4.28 -35.45 -3.50
C ALA A 790 3.23 -35.96 -4.51
N ARG A 791 2.20 -36.72 -4.05
CA ARG A 791 1.06 -37.11 -4.89
C ARG A 791 0.13 -35.94 -5.23
N MET A 792 0.03 -34.95 -4.33
CA MET A 792 -0.78 -33.75 -4.55
C MET A 792 -0.10 -32.75 -5.49
N LEU A 793 1.18 -32.94 -5.73
CA LEU A 793 1.99 -32.11 -6.61
C LEU A 793 1.72 -32.45 -8.08
N GLU A 794 1.64 -31.45 -8.96
CA GLU A 794 1.57 -31.67 -10.41
C GLU A 794 2.89 -32.29 -10.95
N PRO A 795 2.95 -32.77 -12.20
CA PRO A 795 4.14 -33.45 -12.74
C PRO A 795 5.45 -32.66 -12.61
N GLU A 796 5.45 -31.36 -12.91
CA GLU A 796 6.62 -30.48 -12.76
C GLU A 796 6.51 -29.52 -11.56
N GLY A 797 5.59 -29.80 -10.64
CA GLY A 797 5.48 -29.00 -9.41
C GLY A 797 6.69 -29.18 -8.51
N LEU A 798 6.87 -28.24 -7.58
CA LEU A 798 8.01 -28.20 -6.68
C LEU A 798 7.60 -28.32 -5.20
N VAL A 799 8.51 -28.84 -4.40
CA VAL A 799 8.44 -28.83 -2.94
C VAL A 799 9.54 -27.92 -2.41
N VAL A 800 9.16 -26.97 -1.55
CA VAL A 800 10.08 -26.05 -0.89
C VAL A 800 10.12 -26.38 0.60
N ILE A 801 11.31 -26.61 1.14
CA ILE A 801 11.49 -27.13 2.51
C ILE A 801 12.49 -26.24 3.26
N SER A 802 12.17 -25.92 4.50
CA SER A 802 13.12 -25.44 5.50
C SER A 802 13.34 -26.53 6.53
N ILE A 803 14.59 -26.85 6.83
CA ILE A 803 14.93 -27.90 7.80
C ILE A 803 16.13 -27.52 8.67
N PRO A 804 16.02 -27.61 10.01
CA PRO A 804 17.12 -27.32 10.93
C PRO A 804 18.34 -28.22 10.74
N ASN A 805 19.52 -27.60 10.79
CA ASN A 805 20.78 -28.30 10.69
C ASN A 805 21.39 -28.53 12.08
N ILE A 806 21.44 -29.78 12.54
CA ILE A 806 22.04 -30.11 13.84
C ILE A 806 23.56 -29.88 13.86
N GLN A 807 24.20 -29.78 12.68
CA GLN A 807 25.62 -29.49 12.55
C GLN A 807 26.01 -28.05 12.84
N PHE A 808 25.03 -27.15 13.01
CA PHE A 808 25.30 -25.75 13.34
C PHE A 808 26.20 -25.60 14.57
N TRP A 809 27.18 -24.70 14.47
CA TRP A 809 28.32 -24.62 15.41
C TRP A 809 27.91 -24.51 16.89
N MET A 810 26.81 -23.81 17.21
CA MET A 810 26.34 -23.64 18.59
C MET A 810 25.99 -24.97 19.24
N THR A 811 25.40 -25.91 18.49
CA THR A 811 25.06 -27.25 18.98
C THR A 811 26.33 -28.00 19.36
N PHE A 812 27.36 -27.95 18.49
CA PHE A 812 28.64 -28.61 18.71
C PHE A 812 29.43 -27.97 19.86
N GLU A 813 29.43 -26.64 19.97
CA GLU A 813 30.06 -25.96 21.08
C GLU A 813 29.37 -26.34 22.41
N MET A 814 28.04 -26.34 22.45
CA MET A 814 27.26 -26.76 23.61
C MET A 814 27.65 -28.19 24.04
N LEU A 815 27.65 -29.13 23.09
CA LEU A 815 28.02 -30.52 23.31
C LEU A 815 29.47 -30.66 23.80
N SER A 816 30.42 -29.96 23.18
CA SER A 816 31.84 -29.99 23.56
C SER A 816 32.07 -29.54 25.02
N ASN A 817 31.17 -28.71 25.53
CA ASN A 817 31.18 -28.21 26.89
C ASN A 817 30.41 -29.11 27.88
N GLY A 818 29.90 -30.26 27.43
CA GLY A 818 29.15 -31.21 28.25
C GLY A 818 27.71 -30.77 28.52
N ARG A 819 27.14 -29.93 27.66
CA ARG A 819 25.75 -29.45 27.77
C ARG A 819 24.90 -30.02 26.63
N TRP A 820 23.64 -30.32 26.93
CA TRP A 820 22.65 -30.78 25.94
C TRP A 820 21.25 -30.36 26.38
N HIS A 821 20.94 -29.07 26.21
CA HIS A 821 19.70 -28.47 26.68
C HIS A 821 18.72 -28.30 25.53
N TYR A 822 17.48 -28.75 25.74
CA TYR A 822 16.37 -28.46 24.84
C TYR A 822 15.79 -27.09 25.15
N GLU A 823 15.34 -26.42 24.10
CA GLU A 823 14.72 -25.10 24.15
C GLU A 823 13.24 -25.19 23.74
N ASP A 824 12.54 -24.06 23.78
CA ASP A 824 11.16 -23.95 23.32
C ASP A 824 11.05 -23.71 21.80
N ALA A 825 12.19 -23.50 21.12
CA ALA A 825 12.30 -23.34 19.67
C ALA A 825 13.76 -23.42 19.20
N GLY A 826 13.98 -23.26 17.89
CA GLY A 826 15.29 -23.31 17.25
C GLY A 826 15.74 -24.76 17.02
N ILE A 827 17.02 -24.97 16.70
CA ILE A 827 17.55 -26.32 16.38
C ILE A 827 17.28 -27.33 17.51
N MET A 828 17.37 -26.87 18.76
CA MET A 828 17.17 -27.69 19.96
C MET A 828 15.74 -27.62 20.52
N ASP A 829 14.74 -27.28 19.70
CA ASP A 829 13.33 -27.33 20.12
C ASP A 829 13.00 -28.72 20.70
N ARG A 830 12.41 -28.73 21.90
CA ARG A 830 12.02 -29.96 22.62
C ARG A 830 11.03 -30.84 21.87
N THR A 831 10.37 -30.31 20.85
CA THR A 831 9.39 -31.02 20.02
C THR A 831 10.01 -31.65 18.77
N HIS A 832 11.29 -31.41 18.48
CA HIS A 832 11.99 -32.10 17.39
C HIS A 832 12.18 -33.59 17.73
N LEU A 833 11.71 -34.46 16.84
CA LEU A 833 11.89 -35.91 16.89
C LEU A 833 13.03 -36.39 16.00
N ARG A 834 13.39 -35.60 14.99
CA ARG A 834 14.43 -35.89 13.99
C ARG A 834 15.41 -34.73 13.89
N PHE A 835 16.67 -35.05 13.66
CA PHE A 835 17.76 -34.08 13.50
C PHE A 835 18.48 -34.40 12.19
N PHE A 836 18.84 -33.37 11.43
CA PHE A 836 19.37 -33.53 10.07
C PHE A 836 20.71 -32.82 9.93
N CYS A 837 21.64 -33.45 9.20
CA CYS A 837 22.71 -32.76 8.49
C CYS A 837 22.45 -32.79 6.97
N ALA A 838 23.32 -32.17 6.17
CA ALA A 838 23.14 -32.06 4.73
C ALA A 838 22.89 -33.41 4.03
N GLU A 839 23.59 -34.48 4.43
CA GLU A 839 23.43 -35.79 3.80
C GLU A 839 22.11 -36.47 4.18
N ASP A 840 21.66 -36.34 5.43
CA ASP A 840 20.35 -36.87 5.88
C ASP A 840 19.20 -36.17 5.14
N VAL A 841 19.34 -34.87 4.85
CA VAL A 841 18.38 -34.15 4.00
C VAL A 841 18.34 -34.75 2.60
N ARG A 842 19.50 -35.04 1.98
CA ARG A 842 19.55 -35.68 0.66
C ARG A 842 18.91 -37.06 0.65
N GLU A 843 19.13 -37.85 1.70
CA GLU A 843 18.49 -39.16 1.87
C GLU A 843 16.97 -39.04 2.04
N LEU A 844 16.51 -38.13 2.90
CA LEU A 844 15.08 -37.86 3.10
C LEU A 844 14.34 -37.53 1.80
N ILE A 845 14.89 -36.64 0.98
CA ILE A 845 14.29 -36.24 -0.30
C ILE A 845 14.26 -37.42 -1.28
N ARG A 846 15.36 -38.20 -1.34
CA ARG A 846 15.47 -39.37 -2.21
C ARG A 846 14.43 -40.44 -1.83
N ASP A 847 14.28 -40.71 -0.54
CA ASP A 847 13.35 -41.70 -0.02
C ASP A 847 11.88 -41.29 -0.23
N ALA A 848 11.60 -39.98 -0.23
CA ALA A 848 10.30 -39.44 -0.61
C ALA A 848 9.96 -39.63 -2.11
N GLY A 849 10.91 -40.07 -2.94
CA GLY A 849 10.73 -40.21 -4.39
C GLY A 849 10.90 -38.89 -5.16
N LEU A 850 11.55 -37.91 -4.52
CA LEU A 850 11.83 -36.59 -5.08
C LEU A 850 13.32 -36.49 -5.47
N GLU A 851 13.64 -35.47 -6.25
CA GLU A 851 15.02 -35.10 -6.57
C GLU A 851 15.26 -33.63 -6.20
N ILE A 852 16.43 -33.34 -5.63
CA ILE A 852 16.80 -31.97 -5.28
C ILE A 852 17.06 -31.19 -6.57
N VAL A 853 16.38 -30.04 -6.69
CA VAL A 853 16.65 -29.04 -7.71
C VAL A 853 17.74 -28.12 -7.21
N ARG A 854 17.61 -27.61 -5.99
CA ARG A 854 18.57 -26.72 -5.33
C ARG A 854 18.55 -26.92 -3.81
N MET A 855 19.70 -26.74 -3.15
CA MET A 855 19.81 -26.67 -1.69
C MET A 855 20.72 -25.50 -1.32
N GLU A 856 20.21 -24.55 -0.54
CA GLU A 856 20.90 -23.33 -0.13
C GLU A 856 20.99 -23.25 1.41
N PRO A 857 22.09 -22.68 1.95
CA PRO A 857 22.22 -22.48 3.38
C PRO A 857 21.49 -21.20 3.83
N LEU A 858 20.74 -21.28 4.93
CA LEU A 858 20.33 -20.11 5.71
C LEU A 858 21.36 -19.88 6.82
N SER A 859 22.26 -18.91 6.61
CA SER A 859 23.29 -18.55 7.59
C SER A 859 22.94 -17.23 8.28
N MET A 860 23.02 -17.20 9.60
CA MET A 860 22.87 -15.97 10.40
C MET A 860 24.22 -15.26 10.64
N TRP A 861 25.34 -15.86 10.22
CA TRP A 861 26.69 -15.44 10.60
C TRP A 861 27.64 -15.51 9.39
N SER A 862 28.58 -14.56 9.31
CA SER A 862 29.66 -14.57 8.32
C SER A 862 30.86 -15.40 8.79
N ALA A 863 31.76 -15.75 7.86
CA ALA A 863 33.01 -16.46 8.16
C ALA A 863 33.90 -15.76 9.21
N ASP A 864 33.74 -14.44 9.40
CA ASP A 864 34.49 -13.66 10.39
C ASP A 864 34.13 -14.01 11.83
N HIS A 865 32.96 -14.57 12.06
CA HIS A 865 32.46 -14.92 13.39
C HIS A 865 32.98 -16.27 13.89
N LEU A 866 33.44 -17.13 12.97
CA LEU A 866 33.92 -18.46 13.29
C LEU A 866 35.15 -18.82 12.42
N PRO A 867 36.30 -18.15 12.65
CA PRO A 867 37.48 -18.32 11.81
C PRO A 867 38.07 -19.73 11.92
N ARG A 868 38.50 -20.28 10.78
CA ARG A 868 39.35 -21.49 10.75
C ARG A 868 40.77 -21.14 11.21
N ASP A 869 41.42 -22.07 11.89
CA ASP A 869 42.83 -21.94 12.23
C ASP A 869 43.74 -22.12 11.00
N ALA A 870 45.05 -21.96 11.18
CA ALA A 870 46.04 -22.07 10.11
C ALA A 870 46.08 -23.46 9.44
N ASN A 871 45.51 -24.49 10.06
CA ASN A 871 45.41 -25.84 9.52
C ASN A 871 44.03 -26.11 8.88
N GLY A 872 43.15 -25.12 8.82
CA GLY A 872 41.79 -25.27 8.29
C GLY A 872 40.82 -25.93 9.26
N CYS A 873 41.12 -25.96 10.56
CA CYS A 873 40.26 -26.55 11.58
C CYS A 873 39.39 -25.48 12.28
N LEU A 874 38.20 -25.90 12.72
CA LEU A 874 37.29 -25.13 13.56
C LEU A 874 37.47 -25.48 15.03
N ARG A 875 37.59 -24.47 15.89
CA ARG A 875 37.61 -24.67 17.35
C ARG A 875 36.26 -24.26 17.94
N LEU A 876 35.55 -25.23 18.50
CA LEU A 876 34.22 -25.05 19.10
C LEU A 876 34.29 -25.50 20.56
N GLY A 877 34.31 -24.53 21.48
CA GLY A 877 34.53 -24.79 22.91
C GLY A 877 35.80 -25.60 23.19
N LYS A 878 35.62 -26.84 23.64
CA LYS A 878 36.71 -27.77 23.99
C LYS A 878 37.12 -28.71 22.86
N ALA A 879 36.41 -28.68 21.72
CA ALA A 879 36.67 -29.55 20.58
C ALA A 879 37.35 -28.79 19.42
N THR A 880 38.18 -29.52 18.67
CA THR A 880 38.73 -29.07 17.39
C THR A 880 38.22 -30.01 16.31
N ILE A 881 37.59 -29.46 15.27
CA ILE A 881 37.00 -30.19 14.14
C ILE A 881 37.75 -29.81 12.87
N GLY A 882 38.34 -30.78 12.18
CA GLY A 882 38.97 -30.55 10.88
C GLY A 882 40.23 -31.39 10.64
N PRO A 883 40.96 -31.10 9.54
CA PRO A 883 40.75 -30.00 8.60
C PRO A 883 39.43 -30.11 7.81
N LEU A 884 38.77 -28.97 7.52
CA LEU A 884 37.49 -28.92 6.82
C LEU A 884 37.62 -28.35 5.41
N THR A 885 36.91 -28.95 4.45
CA THR A 885 36.66 -28.35 3.14
C THR A 885 35.77 -27.11 3.27
N ASP A 886 35.70 -26.28 2.21
CA ASP A 886 34.82 -25.11 2.20
C ASP A 886 33.32 -25.47 2.22
N GLU A 887 32.96 -26.68 1.77
CA GLU A 887 31.58 -27.18 1.87
C GLU A 887 31.26 -27.58 3.31
N GLU A 888 32.07 -28.45 3.91
CA GLU A 888 31.88 -28.88 5.31
C GLU A 888 31.90 -27.69 6.28
N TYR A 889 32.82 -26.73 6.06
CA TYR A 889 32.87 -25.50 6.85
C TYR A 889 31.58 -24.68 6.75
N ARG A 890 30.98 -24.57 5.56
CA ARG A 890 29.70 -23.86 5.37
C ARG A 890 28.55 -24.56 6.09
N ASP A 891 28.54 -25.88 6.16
CA ASP A 891 27.51 -26.62 6.89
C ASP A 891 27.53 -26.26 8.39
N TYR A 892 28.70 -26.08 9.01
CA TYR A 892 28.79 -25.60 10.41
C TYR A 892 28.27 -24.16 10.62
N LEU A 893 28.25 -23.34 9.57
CA LEU A 893 27.67 -21.98 9.58
C LEU A 893 26.19 -21.96 9.17
N THR A 894 25.66 -23.08 8.70
CA THR A 894 24.31 -23.19 8.19
C THR A 894 23.35 -23.49 9.33
N TYR A 895 22.44 -22.56 9.60
CA TYR A 895 21.44 -22.70 10.65
C TYR A 895 20.30 -23.63 10.19
N GLN A 896 19.83 -23.45 8.95
CA GLN A 896 18.83 -24.30 8.30
C GLN A 896 19.19 -24.52 6.83
N PHE A 897 18.81 -25.66 6.26
CA PHE A 897 18.87 -25.89 4.82
C PHE A 897 17.53 -25.49 4.18
N LEU A 898 17.61 -24.67 3.13
CA LEU A 898 16.50 -24.33 2.26
C LEU A 898 16.57 -25.19 1.01
N VAL A 899 15.63 -26.11 0.83
CA VAL A 899 15.63 -27.10 -0.24
C VAL A 899 14.49 -26.84 -1.20
N VAL A 900 14.78 -26.88 -2.50
CA VAL A 900 13.79 -26.94 -3.57
C VAL A 900 13.95 -28.31 -4.24
N ALA A 901 12.88 -29.10 -4.29
CA ALA A 901 12.87 -30.44 -4.86
C ALA A 901 11.68 -30.64 -5.82
N GLY A 902 11.81 -31.53 -6.80
CA GLY A 902 10.75 -31.89 -7.74
C GLY A 902 10.54 -33.40 -7.79
N LYS A 903 9.53 -33.87 -8.53
CA LYS A 903 9.32 -35.30 -8.77
C LYS A 903 10.52 -35.88 -9.53
N LYS A 904 10.96 -37.08 -9.18
CA LYS A 904 12.06 -37.73 -9.90
C LYS A 904 11.79 -37.80 -11.41
N GLY A 905 12.71 -37.27 -12.22
CA GLY A 905 12.62 -37.31 -13.68
C GLY A 905 11.62 -36.33 -14.32
N PHE A 906 11.20 -35.28 -13.61
CA PHE A 906 10.34 -34.23 -14.19
C PHE A 906 11.04 -33.46 -15.33
N ASP A 907 10.26 -32.87 -16.24
CA ASP A 907 10.80 -32.09 -17.36
C ASP A 907 11.31 -30.72 -16.90
N ARG A 908 12.60 -30.68 -16.54
CA ARG A 908 13.32 -29.46 -16.15
C ARG A 908 13.30 -28.38 -17.24
N LEU A 909 13.30 -28.75 -18.52
CA LEU A 909 13.27 -27.79 -19.64
C LEU A 909 11.87 -27.20 -19.83
N ALA A 910 10.81 -27.99 -19.63
CA ALA A 910 9.44 -27.47 -19.60
C ALA A 910 9.23 -26.45 -18.47
N LEU A 911 9.77 -26.74 -17.28
CA LEU A 911 9.73 -25.80 -16.17
C LEU A 911 10.55 -24.53 -16.45
N ALA A 912 11.72 -24.67 -17.08
CA ALA A 912 12.56 -23.53 -17.47
C ALA A 912 11.87 -22.62 -18.51
N ARG A 913 11.14 -23.19 -19.48
CA ARG A 913 10.34 -22.41 -20.44
C ARG A 913 9.25 -21.59 -19.75
N ARG A 914 8.48 -22.21 -18.84
CA ARG A 914 7.48 -21.50 -18.02
C ARG A 914 8.12 -20.36 -17.22
N ALA A 915 9.30 -20.60 -16.64
CA ALA A 915 10.04 -19.57 -15.91
C ALA A 915 10.43 -18.37 -16.81
N ILE A 916 10.82 -18.60 -18.07
CA ILE A 916 11.10 -17.53 -19.05
C ILE A 916 9.84 -16.71 -19.35
N GLU A 917 8.70 -17.37 -19.55
CA GLU A 917 7.42 -16.73 -19.87
C GLU A 917 6.96 -15.78 -18.75
N VAL A 918 7.13 -16.19 -17.49
CA VAL A 918 6.76 -15.37 -16.33
C VAL A 918 7.85 -14.39 -15.87
N GLY A 919 8.95 -14.26 -16.62
CA GLY A 919 10.01 -13.28 -16.33
C GLY A 919 10.97 -13.67 -15.20
N ASP A 920 11.28 -14.96 -15.05
CA ASP A 920 12.35 -15.47 -14.16
C ASP A 920 13.46 -16.18 -14.96
N PRO A 921 14.24 -15.43 -15.77
CA PRO A 921 15.28 -16.01 -16.61
C PRO A 921 16.45 -16.59 -15.79
N SER A 922 16.66 -16.10 -14.57
CA SER A 922 17.64 -16.65 -13.61
C SER A 922 17.35 -18.10 -13.24
N PHE A 923 16.10 -18.37 -12.83
CA PHE A 923 15.68 -19.72 -12.47
C PHE A 923 15.62 -20.65 -13.70
N ALA A 924 15.20 -20.11 -14.85
CA ALA A 924 15.22 -20.85 -16.12
C ALA A 924 16.62 -21.29 -16.53
N LEU A 925 17.61 -20.38 -16.42
CA LEU A 925 19.00 -20.69 -16.72
C LEU A 925 19.53 -21.79 -15.79
N TYR A 926 19.27 -21.68 -14.49
CA TYR A 926 19.67 -22.69 -13.51
C TYR A 926 19.09 -24.08 -13.81
N LEU A 927 17.79 -24.16 -14.11
CA LEU A 927 17.13 -25.42 -14.47
C LEU A 927 17.73 -26.03 -15.73
N ALA A 928 17.95 -25.22 -16.77
CA ALA A 928 18.54 -25.71 -18.02
C ALA A 928 20.00 -26.14 -17.85
N GLU A 929 20.79 -25.44 -17.03
CA GLU A 929 22.17 -25.83 -16.69
C GLU A 929 22.24 -27.19 -15.99
N SER A 930 21.25 -27.49 -15.14
CA SER A 930 21.16 -28.76 -14.41
C SER A 930 20.85 -29.98 -15.30
N VAL A 931 20.42 -29.77 -16.54
CA VAL A 931 20.25 -30.85 -17.52
C VAL A 931 21.64 -31.25 -18.03
N THR A 932 22.05 -32.48 -17.75
CA THR A 932 23.41 -32.97 -18.01
C THR A 932 23.67 -33.30 -19.48
N ASP A 933 22.62 -33.57 -20.27
CA ASP A 933 22.75 -33.80 -21.71
C ASP A 933 23.06 -32.49 -22.45
N THR A 934 24.35 -32.22 -22.65
CA THR A 934 24.84 -31.04 -23.37
C THR A 934 24.58 -31.09 -24.87
N SER A 935 24.21 -32.26 -25.42
CA SER A 935 23.82 -32.44 -26.83
C SER A 935 22.35 -32.12 -27.09
N ASN A 936 21.59 -31.78 -26.04
CA ASN A 936 20.21 -31.39 -26.15
C ASN A 936 20.08 -29.97 -26.73
N VAL A 937 19.54 -29.87 -27.93
CA VAL A 937 19.33 -28.60 -28.66
C VAL A 937 18.43 -27.65 -27.88
N GLU A 938 17.39 -28.17 -27.24
CA GLU A 938 16.40 -27.38 -26.49
C GLU A 938 17.01 -26.80 -25.20
N ARG A 939 17.90 -27.54 -24.54
CA ARG A 939 18.69 -27.03 -23.40
C ARG A 939 19.46 -25.78 -23.79
N GLN A 940 20.22 -25.84 -24.88
CA GLN A 940 21.03 -24.71 -25.35
C GLN A 940 20.15 -23.51 -25.73
N ARG A 941 19.01 -23.77 -26.40
CA ARG A 941 18.03 -22.75 -26.78
C ARG A 941 17.45 -22.01 -25.57
N VAL A 942 16.98 -22.74 -24.56
CA VAL A 942 16.43 -22.18 -23.33
C VAL A 942 17.48 -21.36 -22.58
N MET A 943 18.71 -21.88 -22.46
CA MET A 943 19.82 -21.14 -21.85
C MET A 943 20.13 -19.84 -22.61
N ALA A 944 20.11 -19.88 -23.95
CA ALA A 944 20.38 -18.70 -24.76
C ALA A 944 19.32 -17.62 -24.59
N ILE A 945 18.04 -17.99 -24.60
CA ILE A 945 16.92 -17.05 -24.39
C ILE A 945 17.00 -16.44 -22.99
N ALA A 946 17.25 -17.26 -21.97
CA ALA A 946 17.43 -16.80 -20.60
C ALA A 946 18.62 -15.83 -20.48
N ALA A 947 19.77 -16.19 -21.05
CA ALA A 947 20.96 -15.33 -21.08
C ALA A 947 20.70 -13.99 -21.79
N ALA A 948 20.01 -14.01 -22.94
CA ALA A 948 19.66 -12.80 -23.68
C ALA A 948 18.75 -11.88 -22.85
N LYS A 949 17.73 -12.43 -22.18
CA LYS A 949 16.85 -11.66 -21.27
C LYS A 949 17.57 -11.10 -20.04
N MET A 950 18.67 -11.74 -19.62
CA MET A 950 19.55 -11.26 -18.55
C MET A 950 20.61 -10.25 -19.04
N GLY A 951 20.59 -9.86 -20.32
CA GLY A 951 21.59 -8.95 -20.90
C GLY A 951 22.96 -9.60 -21.16
N LYS A 952 23.07 -10.93 -21.10
CA LYS A 952 24.30 -11.68 -21.35
C LYS A 952 24.40 -12.08 -22.83
N ALA A 953 24.54 -11.08 -23.71
CA ALA A 953 24.52 -11.27 -25.17
C ALA A 953 25.58 -12.26 -25.68
N ASP A 954 26.84 -12.15 -25.22
CA ASP A 954 27.93 -13.02 -25.67
C ASP A 954 27.68 -14.49 -25.32
N LEU A 955 27.10 -14.73 -24.14
CA LEU A 955 26.70 -16.07 -23.71
C LEU A 955 25.57 -16.60 -24.59
N ALA A 956 24.55 -15.79 -24.86
CA ALA A 956 23.42 -16.18 -25.70
C ALA A 956 23.86 -16.53 -27.13
N GLU A 957 24.75 -15.72 -27.73
CA GLU A 957 25.27 -15.99 -29.07
C GLU A 957 26.05 -17.30 -29.12
N ARG A 958 26.98 -17.51 -28.16
CA ARG A 958 27.76 -18.74 -28.08
C ARG A 958 26.85 -19.97 -27.98
N LEU A 959 25.86 -19.93 -27.08
CA LEU A 959 24.92 -21.03 -26.87
C LEU A 959 24.11 -21.35 -28.13
N LEU A 960 23.65 -20.35 -28.89
CA LEU A 960 22.93 -20.56 -30.16
C LEU A 960 23.84 -21.15 -31.25
N ARG A 961 25.08 -20.68 -31.37
CA ARG A 961 26.04 -21.21 -32.34
C ARG A 961 26.43 -22.66 -32.00
N ASP A 962 26.65 -22.95 -30.72
CA ASP A 962 26.89 -24.31 -30.24
C ASP A 962 25.68 -25.21 -30.56
N ALA A 963 24.45 -24.72 -30.34
CA ALA A 963 23.23 -25.47 -30.66
C ALA A 963 23.10 -25.78 -32.16
N LEU A 964 23.48 -24.83 -33.02
CA LEU A 964 23.47 -25.00 -34.48
C LEU A 964 24.51 -26.02 -34.99
N SER A 965 25.56 -26.28 -34.20
CA SER A 965 26.58 -27.29 -34.55
C SER A 965 26.13 -28.74 -34.29
N LEU A 966 24.98 -28.94 -33.65
CA LEU A 966 24.48 -30.27 -33.26
C LEU A 966 23.77 -31.00 -34.43
N PRO A 967 23.85 -32.35 -34.53
CA PRO A 967 23.29 -33.14 -35.65
C PRO A 967 21.77 -33.08 -35.85
N ARG A 968 21.03 -32.41 -34.98
CA ARG A 968 19.56 -32.23 -35.02
C ARG A 968 19.14 -30.77 -34.79
N ALA A 969 20.00 -29.81 -35.15
CA ALA A 969 19.68 -28.40 -35.03
C ALA A 969 18.40 -28.06 -35.80
N ALA A 970 17.42 -27.46 -35.11
CA ALA A 970 16.19 -27.00 -35.74
C ALA A 970 16.45 -25.72 -36.53
N THR A 971 15.85 -25.58 -37.72
CA THR A 971 15.95 -24.36 -38.55
C THR A 971 15.53 -23.11 -37.79
N SER A 972 14.61 -23.22 -36.82
CA SER A 972 14.19 -22.12 -35.93
C SER A 972 15.32 -21.49 -35.12
N LEU A 973 16.42 -22.21 -34.85
CA LEU A 973 17.60 -21.65 -34.17
C LEU A 973 18.32 -20.60 -35.01
N HIS A 974 18.28 -20.71 -36.34
CA HIS A 974 18.77 -19.64 -37.22
C HIS A 974 17.93 -18.37 -37.06
N GLY A 975 16.62 -18.51 -36.88
CA GLY A 975 15.74 -17.39 -36.56
C GLY A 975 16.10 -16.72 -35.22
N ASP A 976 16.29 -17.51 -34.16
CA ASP A 976 16.66 -16.97 -32.83
C ASP A 976 18.04 -16.27 -32.87
N LEU A 977 19.03 -16.84 -33.57
CA LEU A 977 20.34 -16.23 -33.78
C LEU A 977 20.25 -14.96 -34.65
N GLY A 978 19.44 -14.99 -35.71
CA GLY A 978 19.22 -13.85 -36.59
C GLY A 978 18.68 -12.63 -35.84
N ILE A 979 17.66 -12.83 -34.99
CA ILE A 979 17.10 -11.75 -34.15
C ILE A 979 18.13 -11.23 -33.15
N LEU A 980 18.92 -12.10 -32.52
CA LEU A 980 20.00 -11.68 -31.62
C LEU A 980 21.04 -10.84 -32.37
N LEU A 981 21.44 -11.23 -33.58
CA LEU A 981 22.42 -10.51 -34.40
C LEU A 981 21.93 -9.14 -34.87
N VAL A 982 20.62 -8.98 -35.14
CA VAL A 982 20.02 -7.65 -35.37
C VAL A 982 20.20 -6.77 -34.13
N ALA A 983 19.92 -7.30 -32.94
CA ALA A 983 20.09 -6.57 -31.68
C ALA A 983 21.57 -6.23 -31.39
N LEU A 984 22.51 -7.07 -31.86
CA LEU A 984 23.97 -6.84 -31.77
C LEU A 984 24.53 -5.97 -32.90
N ASN A 985 23.68 -5.42 -33.76
CA ASN A 985 24.07 -4.58 -34.90
C ASN A 985 25.04 -5.28 -35.87
N ARG A 986 24.79 -6.56 -36.17
CA ARG A 986 25.53 -7.36 -37.18
C ARG A 986 24.59 -7.79 -38.31
N PRO A 987 24.08 -6.84 -39.12
CA PRO A 987 22.97 -7.08 -40.03
C PRO A 987 23.31 -8.02 -41.21
N GLU A 988 24.55 -8.05 -41.70
CA GLU A 988 24.95 -8.93 -42.81
C GLU A 988 24.83 -10.41 -42.43
N GLU A 989 25.29 -10.78 -41.24
CA GLU A 989 25.13 -12.14 -40.72
C GLU A 989 23.67 -12.44 -40.36
N ALA A 990 22.96 -11.46 -39.81
CA ALA A 990 21.55 -11.62 -39.47
C ALA A 990 20.69 -11.96 -40.70
N VAL A 991 20.90 -11.27 -41.83
CA VAL A 991 20.19 -11.54 -43.10
C VAL A 991 20.36 -13.00 -43.51
N THR A 992 21.59 -13.52 -43.50
CA THR A 992 21.89 -14.90 -43.91
C THR A 992 21.09 -15.92 -43.07
N HIS A 993 21.00 -15.70 -41.76
CA HIS A 993 20.29 -16.61 -40.86
C HIS A 993 18.76 -16.45 -40.94
N LEU A 994 18.27 -15.22 -41.12
CA LEU A 994 16.83 -14.94 -41.21
C LEU A 994 16.24 -15.41 -42.54
N GLU A 995 16.96 -15.28 -43.66
CA GLU A 995 16.53 -15.81 -44.95
C GLU A 995 16.41 -17.34 -44.92
N LEU A 996 17.37 -18.02 -44.31
CA LEU A 996 17.37 -19.47 -44.20
C LEU A 996 16.15 -20.01 -43.42
N VAL A 997 15.73 -19.34 -42.34
CA VAL A 997 14.52 -19.78 -41.60
C VAL A 997 13.24 -19.47 -42.36
N LEU A 998 13.18 -18.35 -43.10
CA LEU A 998 12.05 -17.96 -43.92
C LEU A 998 11.84 -18.86 -45.15
N GLU A 999 12.84 -19.64 -45.59
CA GLU A 999 12.62 -20.70 -46.59
C GLU A 999 11.63 -21.77 -46.08
N SER A 1000 11.64 -22.04 -44.78
CA SER A 1000 10.78 -23.04 -44.13
C SER A 1000 9.51 -22.46 -43.50
N ASP A 1001 9.54 -21.19 -43.10
CA ASP A 1001 8.42 -20.48 -42.46
C ASP A 1001 8.26 -19.07 -43.08
N PRO A 1002 7.75 -18.97 -44.33
CA PRO A 1002 7.82 -17.75 -45.13
C PRO A 1002 7.05 -16.55 -44.57
N ASP A 1003 6.02 -16.79 -43.76
CA ASP A 1003 5.08 -15.78 -43.29
C ASP A 1003 5.24 -15.46 -41.79
N ASN A 1004 6.38 -15.85 -41.19
CA ASN A 1004 6.66 -15.53 -39.80
C ASN A 1004 6.97 -14.03 -39.61
N SER A 1005 6.03 -13.29 -39.03
CA SER A 1005 6.14 -11.83 -38.85
C SER A 1005 7.38 -11.42 -38.06
N ARG A 1006 7.81 -12.22 -37.06
CA ARG A 1006 9.00 -11.95 -36.25
C ARG A 1006 10.27 -11.98 -37.10
N TYR A 1007 10.44 -13.00 -37.94
CA TYR A 1007 11.63 -13.14 -38.78
C TYR A 1007 11.61 -12.18 -39.98
N LEU A 1008 10.44 -11.94 -40.58
CA LEU A 1008 10.24 -10.92 -41.62
C LEU A 1008 10.56 -9.52 -41.09
N GLY A 1009 10.09 -9.19 -39.90
CA GLY A 1009 10.41 -7.93 -39.22
C GLY A 1009 11.90 -7.80 -38.93
N GLY A 1010 12.53 -8.86 -38.39
CA GLY A 1010 13.97 -8.91 -38.19
C GLY A 1010 14.77 -8.67 -39.47
N LEU A 1011 14.32 -9.25 -40.60
CA LEU A 1011 14.98 -9.09 -41.90
C LEU A 1011 14.81 -7.65 -42.44
N GLY A 1012 13.61 -7.07 -42.25
CA GLY A 1012 13.35 -5.67 -42.55
C GLY A 1012 14.25 -4.71 -41.77
N LEU A 1013 14.46 -4.97 -40.47
CA LEU A 1013 15.38 -4.19 -39.63
C LEU A 1013 16.83 -4.36 -40.07
N ALA A 1014 17.27 -5.59 -40.36
CA ALA A 1014 18.62 -5.84 -40.84
C ALA A 1014 18.89 -5.09 -42.16
N TYR A 1015 17.97 -5.15 -43.13
CA TYR A 1015 18.08 -4.42 -44.38
C TYR A 1015 18.03 -2.89 -44.20
N THR A 1016 17.29 -2.40 -43.22
CA THR A 1016 17.30 -0.98 -42.84
C THR A 1016 18.69 -0.56 -42.37
N SER A 1017 19.33 -1.34 -41.49
CA SER A 1017 20.70 -1.08 -41.02
C SER A 1017 21.76 -1.15 -42.15
N LEU A 1018 21.49 -1.92 -43.21
CA LEU A 1018 22.35 -1.99 -44.41
C LEU A 1018 22.10 -0.86 -45.42
N GLY A 1019 21.14 0.03 -45.17
CA GLY A 1019 20.73 1.07 -46.11
C GLY A 1019 20.00 0.54 -47.35
N LYS A 1020 19.57 -0.73 -47.34
CA LYS A 1020 18.83 -1.39 -48.43
C LYS A 1020 17.32 -1.19 -48.23
N TYR A 1021 16.87 0.05 -48.38
CA TYR A 1021 15.52 0.45 -47.97
C TYR A 1021 14.39 -0.14 -48.82
N ALA A 1022 14.64 -0.50 -50.08
CA ALA A 1022 13.61 -1.09 -50.94
C ALA A 1022 13.30 -2.54 -50.53
N GLU A 1023 14.34 -3.30 -50.21
CA GLU A 1023 14.26 -4.65 -49.64
C GLU A 1023 13.66 -4.60 -48.23
N ALA A 1024 14.11 -3.66 -47.39
CA ALA A 1024 13.54 -3.44 -46.06
C ALA A 1024 12.03 -3.18 -46.15
N PHE A 1025 11.60 -2.29 -47.04
CA PHE A 1025 10.18 -1.99 -47.27
C PHE A 1025 9.40 -3.25 -47.63
N ALA A 1026 9.88 -4.07 -48.57
CA ALA A 1026 9.18 -5.29 -48.99
C ALA A 1026 8.99 -6.29 -47.84
N HIS A 1027 10.00 -6.49 -46.99
CA HIS A 1027 9.90 -7.40 -45.84
C HIS A 1027 9.05 -6.82 -44.70
N LEU A 1028 9.12 -5.51 -44.45
CA LEU A 1028 8.31 -4.83 -43.43
C LEU A 1028 6.83 -4.84 -43.80
N VAL A 1029 6.48 -4.64 -45.08
CA VAL A 1029 5.09 -4.78 -45.55
C VAL A 1029 4.58 -6.19 -45.29
N ARG A 1030 5.34 -7.23 -45.68
CA ARG A 1030 4.94 -8.62 -45.44
C ARG A 1030 4.81 -8.95 -43.95
N ALA A 1031 5.70 -8.42 -43.12
CA ALA A 1031 5.62 -8.59 -41.67
C ALA A 1031 4.34 -7.96 -41.11
N LEU A 1032 4.00 -6.75 -41.56
CA LEU A 1032 2.81 -6.00 -41.14
C LEU A 1032 1.52 -6.50 -41.79
N ASP A 1033 1.57 -7.24 -42.89
CA ASP A 1033 0.39 -7.94 -43.41
C ASP A 1033 -0.07 -9.05 -42.46
N VAL A 1034 0.88 -9.74 -41.83
CA VAL A 1034 0.64 -10.80 -40.84
C VAL A 1034 0.37 -10.22 -39.44
N ASP A 1035 1.17 -9.24 -39.02
CA ASP A 1035 1.08 -8.60 -37.70
C ASP A 1035 1.01 -7.08 -37.85
N PHE A 1036 -0.15 -6.59 -38.29
CA PHE A 1036 -0.36 -5.16 -38.53
C PHE A 1036 -0.42 -4.32 -37.26
N GLN A 1037 -0.36 -4.93 -36.07
CA GLN A 1037 -0.43 -4.22 -34.78
C GLN A 1037 0.96 -3.80 -34.28
N ASN A 1038 2.01 -4.16 -35.01
CA ASN A 1038 3.39 -3.94 -34.62
C ASN A 1038 3.87 -2.50 -34.87
N ALA A 1039 3.64 -1.64 -33.89
CA ALA A 1039 3.97 -0.21 -33.98
C ALA A 1039 5.47 0.08 -34.28
N PRO A 1040 6.45 -0.61 -33.66
CA PRO A 1040 7.85 -0.44 -34.03
C PRO A 1040 8.11 -0.73 -35.51
N LEU A 1041 7.58 -1.84 -36.05
CA LEU A 1041 7.75 -2.16 -37.47
C LEU A 1041 7.06 -1.14 -38.39
N THR A 1042 5.91 -0.57 -37.98
CA THR A 1042 5.25 0.52 -38.72
C THR A 1042 6.12 1.77 -38.82
N MET A 1043 6.82 2.15 -37.74
CA MET A 1043 7.78 3.27 -37.78
C MET A 1043 8.94 2.99 -38.73
N HIS A 1044 9.48 1.76 -38.69
CA HIS A 1044 10.52 1.34 -39.63
C HIS A 1044 10.02 1.29 -41.07
N LEU A 1045 8.76 0.92 -41.31
CA LEU A 1045 8.13 0.95 -42.63
C LEU A 1045 8.05 2.38 -43.17
N ILE A 1046 7.61 3.35 -42.36
CA ILE A 1046 7.56 4.78 -42.75
C ILE A 1046 8.95 5.28 -43.11
N ALA A 1047 9.96 4.97 -42.29
CA ALA A 1047 11.35 5.35 -42.56
C ALA A 1047 11.87 4.73 -43.87
N ALA A 1048 11.65 3.43 -44.07
CA ALA A 1048 12.02 2.74 -45.30
C ALA A 1048 11.27 3.29 -46.53
N ALA A 1049 9.99 3.65 -46.39
CA ALA A 1049 9.18 4.24 -47.45
C ALA A 1049 9.69 5.63 -47.86
N ARG A 1050 10.11 6.47 -46.90
CA ARG A 1050 10.74 7.77 -47.16
C ARG A 1050 12.05 7.61 -47.92
N ALA A 1051 12.91 6.71 -47.46
CA ALA A 1051 14.21 6.50 -48.06
C ALA A 1051 14.15 5.82 -49.44
N SER A 1052 13.09 5.04 -49.72
CA SER A 1052 12.88 4.37 -51.02
C SER A 1052 11.88 5.06 -51.95
N ASN A 1053 11.35 6.24 -51.57
CA ASN A 1053 10.35 6.99 -52.31
C ASN A 1053 9.05 6.19 -52.61
N ARG A 1054 8.58 5.41 -51.64
CA ARG A 1054 7.36 4.56 -51.72
C ARG A 1054 6.26 4.99 -50.75
N LEU A 1055 6.17 6.30 -50.47
CA LEU A 1055 5.23 6.86 -49.49
C LEU A 1055 3.76 6.52 -49.81
N SER A 1056 3.38 6.58 -51.08
CA SER A 1056 2.02 6.24 -51.52
C SER A 1056 1.65 4.77 -51.27
N ASP A 1057 2.64 3.88 -51.33
CA ASP A 1057 2.44 2.45 -51.09
C ASP A 1057 2.36 2.14 -49.59
N ALA A 1058 3.05 2.94 -48.76
CA ALA A 1058 3.05 2.80 -47.31
C ALA A 1058 1.77 3.38 -46.66
N GLU A 1059 1.24 4.47 -47.22
CA GLU A 1059 0.09 5.19 -46.67
C GLU A 1059 -1.12 4.32 -46.33
N PRO A 1060 -1.62 3.40 -47.17
CA PRO A 1060 -2.77 2.57 -46.80
C PRO A 1060 -2.46 1.60 -45.65
N ILE A 1061 -1.21 1.16 -45.51
CA ILE A 1061 -0.77 0.26 -44.44
C ILE A 1061 -0.66 1.02 -43.12
N VAL A 1062 -0.04 2.21 -43.15
CA VAL A 1062 0.09 3.08 -41.98
C VAL A 1062 -1.27 3.66 -41.59
N LYS A 1063 -2.14 3.96 -42.56
CA LYS A 1063 -3.53 4.37 -42.34
C LYS A 1063 -4.33 3.26 -41.66
N ARG A 1064 -4.23 2.02 -42.15
CA ARG A 1064 -4.85 0.84 -41.51
C ARG A 1064 -4.36 0.67 -40.08
N PHE A 1065 -3.07 0.94 -39.80
CA PHE A 1065 -2.62 1.05 -38.42
C PHE A 1065 -3.40 2.18 -37.73
N VAL A 1066 -3.18 3.45 -38.09
CA VAL A 1066 -3.73 4.59 -37.33
C VAL A 1066 -5.27 4.64 -37.18
N ASP A 1067 -6.03 4.04 -38.10
CA ASP A 1067 -7.49 3.93 -38.04
C ASP A 1067 -7.93 3.00 -36.90
N PHE A 1068 -7.31 1.82 -36.79
CA PHE A 1068 -7.55 0.88 -35.70
C PHE A 1068 -6.91 1.31 -34.41
N PHE A 1069 -5.90 2.17 -34.55
CA PHE A 1069 -4.89 2.47 -33.60
C PHE A 1069 -4.68 4.00 -33.60
N PRO A 1070 -5.55 4.86 -33.05
CA PRO A 1070 -5.29 6.31 -33.08
C PRO A 1070 -4.37 6.83 -31.94
N GLY A 1071 -4.23 6.14 -30.80
CA GLY A 1071 -3.56 6.65 -29.58
C GLY A 1071 -2.02 6.61 -29.45
N THR A 1072 -1.28 5.86 -30.27
CA THR A 1072 0.21 5.82 -30.33
C THR A 1072 0.65 7.10 -30.98
N LYS A 1073 1.31 7.91 -30.19
CA LYS A 1073 1.65 9.29 -30.51
C LYS A 1073 2.69 9.33 -31.61
N GLU A 1074 3.66 8.43 -31.54
CA GLU A 1074 4.80 8.30 -32.43
C GLU A 1074 4.33 7.95 -33.86
N VAL A 1075 3.51 6.91 -34.01
CA VAL A 1075 2.99 6.49 -35.32
C VAL A 1075 1.94 7.45 -35.85
N GLY A 1076 1.07 8.00 -34.99
CA GLY A 1076 0.05 8.98 -35.40
C GLY A 1076 0.68 10.27 -35.95
N TYR A 1077 1.71 10.77 -35.27
CA TYR A 1077 2.48 11.92 -35.72
C TYR A 1077 3.27 11.61 -36.99
N ALA A 1078 3.96 10.47 -37.06
CA ALA A 1078 4.65 10.04 -38.27
C ALA A 1078 3.71 9.85 -39.46
N TYR A 1079 2.46 9.45 -39.23
CA TYR A 1079 1.42 9.36 -40.25
C TYR A 1079 0.96 10.75 -40.72
N ALA A 1080 0.75 11.71 -39.80
CA ALA A 1080 0.45 13.09 -40.18
C ALA A 1080 1.58 13.73 -41.00
N GLU A 1081 2.84 13.46 -40.64
CA GLU A 1081 3.99 13.87 -41.45
C GLU A 1081 4.01 13.16 -42.81
N LEU A 1082 3.73 11.85 -42.87
CA LEU A 1082 3.62 11.09 -44.12
C LEU A 1082 2.54 11.70 -45.04
N LEU A 1083 1.39 12.11 -44.50
CA LEU A 1083 0.34 12.79 -45.25
C LEU A 1083 0.78 14.18 -45.73
N CYS A 1084 1.55 14.92 -44.92
CA CYS A 1084 2.18 16.17 -45.34
C CYS A 1084 3.16 15.94 -46.51
N ASP A 1085 4.00 14.91 -46.42
CA ASP A 1085 4.97 14.52 -47.46
C ASP A 1085 4.25 14.15 -48.78
N LEU A 1086 3.06 13.55 -48.68
CA LEU A 1086 2.18 13.22 -49.80
C LEU A 1086 1.32 14.40 -50.30
N GLY A 1087 1.42 15.58 -49.67
CA GLY A 1087 0.64 16.78 -50.02
C GLY A 1087 -0.83 16.74 -49.57
N LYS A 1088 -1.25 15.76 -48.79
CA LYS A 1088 -2.62 15.59 -48.28
C LYS A 1088 -2.84 16.38 -46.98
N LYS A 1089 -2.77 17.71 -47.05
CA LYS A 1089 -2.77 18.58 -45.87
C LYS A 1089 -4.03 18.52 -45.01
N ASP A 1090 -5.21 18.44 -45.61
CA ASP A 1090 -6.47 18.37 -44.84
C ASP A 1090 -6.58 17.05 -44.07
N ALA A 1091 -6.24 15.93 -44.72
CA ALA A 1091 -6.16 14.65 -44.04
C ALA A 1091 -5.08 14.63 -42.93
N ALA A 1092 -3.98 15.39 -43.11
CA ALA A 1092 -2.97 15.55 -42.07
C ALA A 1092 -3.50 16.34 -40.87
N ARG A 1093 -4.33 17.36 -41.09
CA ARG A 1093 -5.04 18.09 -40.00
C ARG A 1093 -6.00 17.16 -39.27
N ASP A 1094 -6.84 16.44 -39.98
CA ASP A 1094 -7.78 15.47 -39.37
C ASP A 1094 -7.04 14.41 -38.53
N ALA A 1095 -5.90 13.93 -39.03
CA ALA A 1095 -5.05 12.99 -38.31
C ALA A 1095 -4.41 13.61 -37.05
N LEU A 1096 -3.98 14.87 -37.12
CA LEU A 1096 -3.43 15.60 -35.98
C LEU A 1096 -4.49 15.93 -34.93
N ASP A 1097 -5.70 16.32 -35.35
CA ASP A 1097 -6.82 16.57 -34.45
C ASP A 1097 -7.23 15.28 -33.72
N THR A 1098 -7.30 14.17 -34.46
CA THR A 1098 -7.55 12.84 -33.88
C THR A 1098 -6.47 12.44 -32.89
N LEU A 1099 -5.19 12.69 -33.22
CA LEU A 1099 -4.07 12.43 -32.33
C LEU A 1099 -4.12 13.32 -31.07
N LEU A 1100 -4.35 14.62 -31.23
CA LEU A 1100 -4.38 15.58 -30.13
C LEU A 1100 -5.60 15.42 -29.23
N MET A 1101 -6.70 14.88 -29.75
CA MET A 1101 -7.83 14.44 -28.92
C MET A 1101 -7.41 13.37 -27.89
N LEU A 1102 -6.48 12.48 -28.28
CA LEU A 1102 -5.99 11.38 -27.44
C LEU A 1102 -4.70 11.74 -26.68
N ALA A 1103 -3.93 12.70 -27.18
CA ALA A 1103 -2.67 13.17 -26.64
C ALA A 1103 -2.57 14.71 -26.67
N PRO A 1104 -3.36 15.43 -25.84
CA PRO A 1104 -3.52 16.89 -25.94
C PRO A 1104 -2.22 17.67 -25.79
N ASP A 1105 -1.28 17.14 -25.00
CA ASP A 1105 0.00 17.79 -24.69
C ASP A 1105 1.16 17.31 -25.59
N TYR A 1106 0.87 16.62 -26.70
CA TYR A 1106 1.94 16.14 -27.59
C TYR A 1106 2.51 17.28 -28.44
N GLU A 1107 3.53 17.95 -27.89
CA GLU A 1107 4.16 19.14 -28.47
C GLU A 1107 4.50 19.03 -29.97
N PRO A 1108 5.05 17.90 -30.49
CA PRO A 1108 5.33 17.79 -31.93
C PRO A 1108 4.08 17.93 -32.79
N ALA A 1109 2.96 17.32 -32.39
CA ALA A 1109 1.70 17.40 -33.13
C ALA A 1109 1.07 18.80 -33.04
N LEU A 1110 1.10 19.44 -31.85
CA LEU A 1110 0.65 20.83 -31.70
C LEU A 1110 1.46 21.78 -32.59
N ALA A 1111 2.78 21.59 -32.65
CA ALA A 1111 3.66 22.39 -33.48
C ALA A 1111 3.40 22.20 -34.98
N LEU A 1112 3.19 20.95 -35.42
CA LEU A 1112 2.88 20.63 -36.82
C LEU A 1112 1.51 21.17 -37.24
N LEU A 1113 0.48 21.03 -36.39
CA LEU A 1113 -0.86 21.58 -36.63
C LEU A 1113 -0.80 23.11 -36.74
N ALA A 1114 -0.15 23.78 -35.78
CA ALA A 1114 0.05 25.23 -35.83
C ALA A 1114 0.84 25.69 -37.07
N ALA A 1115 1.77 24.87 -37.59
CA ALA A 1115 2.49 25.16 -38.82
C ALA A 1115 1.61 25.01 -40.08
N LEU A 1116 0.67 24.07 -40.08
CA LEU A 1116 -0.34 23.91 -41.13
C LEU A 1116 -1.37 25.04 -41.14
N ASP A 1117 -1.69 25.61 -39.97
CA ASP A 1117 -2.68 26.68 -39.83
C ASP A 1117 -2.12 28.07 -40.14
N ARG A 1118 -0.83 28.32 -39.88
CA ARG A 1118 -0.17 29.63 -40.14
C ARG A 1118 -0.02 29.99 -41.62
N ARG A 1119 -0.31 29.09 -42.56
CA ARG A 1119 -0.12 29.32 -44.01
C ARG A 1119 -1.40 29.67 -44.78
N GLU A 1120 -2.53 29.85 -44.09
CA GLU A 1120 -3.76 30.39 -44.66
C GLU A 1120 -4.05 31.80 -44.09
N VAL A 1121 -3.22 32.78 -44.46
CA VAL A 1121 -3.53 34.21 -44.39
C VAL A 1121 -3.04 34.89 -45.66
#